data_AF-A0A937UKK2-F1
#
_entry.id   AF-A0A937UKK2-F1
#
_cell.length_a   1.000
_cell.length_b   1.000
_cell.length_c   1.000
_cell.angle_alpha   90.00
_cell.angle_beta   90.00
_cell.angle_gamma   90.00
#
_symmetry.space_group_name_H-M   'P 1'
#
loop_
_entity.id
_entity.type
_entity.pdbx_description
1 polymer ?
#
loop_
_entity_poly.entity_id
_entity_poly.type
_entity_poly.pdbx_seq_one_letter_code
_entity_poly.pdbx_strand_id
1 'polypeptide(L)'
;MRPRILLGIGLLLGGALAQAGGPARYVKKATWHESLLASRQALATASAGKALRIPLPDLGKTPFTIMAWVRTRRGGTILAKAPARGKWAAQGKTFFIRGGQLSFDIGWVGAVTGRRNVADGHWHHVAATRGRDLRFYVDGTLDQTGHLQFEADPRAFVAKIGYTSDNFPAPSGYQGALDEVWLYARELSADEIAAHAKERQPAKAEALVGYWPFDGGGADASGSGNHAAGVARAKTVAGKHGQAVELDGRSTLRLPSAGSSAADDLWALVERDFPDPAARKEMAWEREDHIWPPKPDADSAATLARRYAAATQRPNALARDAKALAAKATTPADLARVRALYLASRRYGEALEHIAAFDLQGLRATIGDLYDDAPARDRLLARLDAVEAQAVQWAGGEIPAGDFEAWKKSLAALRHDALVTGNPLFDFDEIVFVKRFTYSANHYYTEFINSRWTPGGNLCVLDLKTGQVRELCPSLEGGVFERFDVSFDAKRIVFAWKGAHQEGYRIYEVNVDGTGLRQITFPQDNEKWLVKHYRARPHYHHGTDDMHPCYLADGHIAFISTRCQYGILCDAPDDFTTTTLYRMDPQGKHMQRLSKSSVSEASPVLMPDGRILYTRWEYFDKGAVSVKCLWAMYPDGTMSSEIYANDISLPPTFLYGRPIPDVPNHYVVLGTPHCPQNGVGTVIRLNMSGGSIRTREPMTYMTPDVDIQAEPGFAFRDDDDRWRQDRGGKGRLFKDPYPLSKKYFLVAHKPAGNEWNDPKGYGLYLLDETGRVSLIYRDRETSCWLPFPLRPRKTPPVLRTARDPALAQKGLARCIVADVYHGLAGVERGTVKYIRIIEQMPRPWAARRRWGGDGYDQQHVTITKDTHLGLKVQHGVVPVEDDGSAHFLVPAGGNISFQALDENYMALQTERTFVNYMPGESRACIGCHETPDNAPSLYPSGALKALARPPSVPGPQLGETAGPRPLHYITDVQPVFDKHCVKCHSGKEPKGKLDLSGQLTALFCVSYESLVPERRRNPRRDRGLLGPVIGENHPKTGNVHYLPAKSLGSHASVLVAMLGKGTVQLRDPKAAERAAKLARQHKDIHLARAELLRITNWVDTNSQYYGSWWGRRNLRYKSHPNFRPVPTFQAAIRMTSPIAEDQR
;
A
#
# COMPACT_ATOMS: atom_id res chain seq x y z
N MET A 1 24.98 57.98 -57.07
CA MET A 1 26.42 58.20 -56.85
C MET A 1 27.22 57.10 -57.52
N ARG A 2 28.36 57.50 -58.06
CA ARG A 2 29.46 56.76 -58.69
C ARG A 2 29.86 55.42 -58.02
N PRO A 3 30.64 54.55 -58.71
CA PRO A 3 30.14 53.29 -59.29
C PRO A 3 31.14 52.12 -59.07
N ARG A 4 31.17 51.14 -60.00
CA ARG A 4 32.37 50.39 -60.48
C ARG A 4 32.79 49.19 -59.59
N ILE A 5 32.99 47.97 -60.07
CA ILE A 5 33.94 47.41 -61.07
C ILE A 5 34.17 45.96 -60.53
N LEU A 6 34.46 44.86 -61.23
CA LEU A 6 34.65 44.48 -62.63
C LEU A 6 35.18 43.02 -62.56
N LEU A 7 34.78 42.16 -63.50
CA LEU A 7 35.45 40.90 -63.92
C LEU A 7 35.62 39.79 -62.85
N GLY A 8 35.54 38.50 -63.17
CA GLY A 8 35.62 37.79 -64.43
C GLY A 8 36.41 36.50 -64.19
N ILE A 9 35.88 35.40 -64.73
CA ILE A 9 36.63 34.22 -65.23
C ILE A 9 37.33 33.33 -64.19
N GLY A 10 36.93 32.06 -64.17
CA GLY A 10 37.90 31.00 -64.45
C GLY A 10 38.16 29.93 -63.40
N LEU A 11 37.55 28.77 -63.65
CA LEU A 11 38.08 27.42 -63.48
C LEU A 11 38.30 26.78 -62.09
N LEU A 12 37.78 25.55 -62.06
CA LEU A 12 38.21 24.36 -61.31
C LEU A 12 37.95 24.37 -59.81
N LEU A 13 36.97 23.55 -59.39
CA LEU A 13 37.12 22.68 -58.22
C LEU A 13 36.10 21.53 -58.33
N GLY A 14 36.42 20.57 -59.21
CA GLY A 14 36.00 19.19 -59.03
C GLY A 14 37.00 18.50 -58.11
N GLY A 15 36.54 17.88 -57.03
CA GLY A 15 37.42 17.16 -56.12
C GLY A 15 36.74 16.68 -54.84
N ALA A 16 36.09 15.52 -54.93
CA ALA A 16 35.89 14.53 -53.87
C ALA A 16 35.45 14.99 -52.46
N LEU A 17 34.16 14.80 -52.18
CA LEU A 17 33.62 14.51 -50.85
C LEU A 17 34.31 13.24 -50.30
N ALA A 18 35.29 13.40 -49.42
CA ALA A 18 35.78 12.31 -48.58
C ALA A 18 34.77 12.05 -47.45
N GLN A 19 34.19 10.85 -47.47
CA GLN A 19 33.28 10.33 -46.45
C GLN A 19 33.92 10.40 -45.06
N ALA A 20 33.20 11.01 -44.11
CA ALA A 20 33.40 10.77 -42.69
C ALA A 20 33.05 9.30 -42.40
N GLY A 21 34.05 8.50 -42.04
CA GLY A 21 33.94 7.06 -41.85
C GLY A 21 32.94 6.67 -40.75
N GLY A 22 31.90 5.92 -41.13
CA GLY A 22 31.12 5.11 -40.20
C GLY A 22 31.94 3.94 -39.63
N PRO A 23 31.48 3.27 -38.56
CA PRO A 23 32.21 2.16 -37.96
C PRO A 23 32.38 1.06 -39.01
N ALA A 24 33.64 0.72 -39.31
CA ALA A 24 33.96 -0.29 -40.29
C ALA A 24 33.25 -1.62 -39.93
N ARG A 25 32.31 -2.07 -40.79
CA ARG A 25 31.68 -3.42 -40.91
C ARG A 25 30.14 -3.54 -40.73
N TYR A 26 29.38 -2.46 -40.55
CA TYR A 26 27.91 -2.51 -40.72
C TYR A 26 27.50 -2.15 -42.16
N VAL A 27 26.72 -3.00 -42.81
CA VAL A 27 26.24 -2.86 -44.19
C VAL A 27 24.71 -2.80 -44.19
N LYS A 28 24.15 -1.59 -44.29
CA LYS A 28 22.69 -1.40 -44.43
C LYS A 28 22.23 -1.83 -45.83
N LYS A 29 21.18 -2.64 -45.89
CA LYS A 29 20.47 -3.11 -47.10
C LYS A 29 18.99 -2.72 -47.04
N ALA A 30 18.20 -3.16 -48.02
CA ALA A 30 16.77 -2.85 -48.10
C ALA A 30 15.98 -3.47 -46.95
N THR A 31 16.37 -4.68 -46.52
CA THR A 31 15.74 -5.37 -45.38
C THR A 31 16.71 -5.54 -44.21
N TRP A 32 16.16 -5.70 -43.02
CA TRP A 32 16.94 -5.96 -41.82
C TRP A 32 17.73 -7.28 -41.90
N HIS A 33 17.11 -8.31 -42.48
CA HIS A 33 17.68 -9.64 -42.63
C HIS A 33 18.89 -9.61 -43.59
N GLU A 34 18.78 -8.91 -44.72
CA GLU A 34 19.92 -8.69 -45.63
C GLU A 34 21.00 -7.81 -45.01
N SER A 35 20.62 -6.82 -44.21
CA SER A 35 21.58 -5.95 -43.50
C SER A 35 22.39 -6.74 -42.49
N LEU A 36 21.73 -7.59 -41.72
CA LEU A 36 22.40 -8.48 -40.76
C LEU A 36 23.31 -9.49 -41.47
N LEU A 37 22.81 -10.14 -42.53
CA LEU A 37 23.57 -11.11 -43.32
C LEU A 37 24.82 -10.48 -43.95
N ALA A 38 24.68 -9.35 -44.64
CA ALA A 38 25.79 -8.66 -45.30
C ALA A 38 26.81 -8.14 -44.29
N SER A 39 26.35 -7.62 -43.14
CA SER A 39 27.25 -7.14 -42.08
C SER A 39 28.03 -8.28 -41.42
N ARG A 40 27.40 -9.45 -41.23
CA ARG A 40 28.06 -10.65 -40.69
C ARG A 40 29.06 -11.24 -41.68
N GLN A 41 28.76 -11.24 -42.97
CA GLN A 41 29.70 -11.63 -44.03
C GLN A 41 30.90 -10.68 -44.10
N ALA A 42 30.67 -9.36 -43.99
CA ALA A 42 31.74 -8.36 -43.92
C ALA A 42 32.62 -8.50 -42.66
N LEU A 43 32.03 -8.97 -41.55
CA LEU A 43 32.79 -9.30 -40.33
C LEU A 43 33.64 -10.56 -40.49
N ALA A 44 33.15 -11.56 -41.22
CA ALA A 44 33.86 -12.82 -41.45
C ALA A 44 35.09 -12.67 -42.37
N THR A 45 35.06 -11.77 -43.35
CA THR A 45 36.15 -11.54 -44.32
C THR A 45 37.24 -10.57 -43.83
N ALA A 46 36.95 -9.74 -42.84
CA ALA A 46 37.86 -8.68 -42.38
C ALA A 46 38.87 -9.15 -41.30
N SER A 47 39.30 -10.41 -41.35
CA SER A 47 40.26 -11.03 -40.41
C SER A 47 41.75 -10.78 -40.73
N ALA A 48 42.08 -9.87 -41.66
CA ALA A 48 43.46 -9.44 -41.93
C ALA A 48 43.64 -7.93 -41.70
N GLY A 49 44.29 -7.54 -40.59
CA GLY A 49 44.72 -6.17 -40.29
C GLY A 49 44.07 -5.54 -39.04
N LYS A 50 44.79 -5.55 -37.91
CA LYS A 50 44.34 -5.04 -36.60
C LYS A 50 44.40 -3.51 -36.48
N ALA A 51 43.35 -2.92 -35.91
CA ALA A 51 43.49 -1.96 -34.82
C ALA A 51 42.69 -2.54 -33.64
N LEU A 52 43.39 -3.05 -32.63
CA LEU A 52 42.79 -3.61 -31.42
C LEU A 52 42.33 -2.45 -30.53
N ARG A 53 41.02 -2.32 -30.27
CA ARG A 53 40.49 -1.51 -29.17
C ARG A 53 41.23 -1.89 -27.88
N ILE A 54 41.83 -0.93 -27.18
CA ILE A 54 42.42 -1.17 -25.86
C ILE A 54 41.26 -1.17 -24.84
N PRO A 55 40.95 -2.31 -24.20
CA PRO A 55 39.80 -2.38 -23.30
C PRO A 55 40.06 -1.56 -22.03
N LEU A 56 38.99 -1.02 -21.45
CA LEU A 56 39.05 -0.36 -20.15
C LEU A 56 39.56 -1.34 -19.07
N PRO A 57 40.40 -0.89 -18.13
CA PRO A 57 41.02 -1.74 -17.12
C PRO A 57 39.99 -2.33 -16.15
N ASP A 58 40.34 -3.45 -15.54
CA ASP A 58 39.67 -3.96 -14.34
C ASP A 58 40.12 -3.10 -13.16
N LEU A 59 39.22 -2.25 -12.65
CA LEU A 59 39.53 -1.29 -11.58
C LEU A 59 39.80 -2.00 -10.23
N GLY A 60 39.50 -3.30 -10.13
CA GLY A 60 39.90 -4.17 -9.04
C GLY A 60 41.35 -4.63 -9.10
N LYS A 61 41.80 -5.01 -10.31
CA LYS A 61 43.11 -5.65 -10.50
C LYS A 61 44.22 -4.68 -10.90
N THR A 62 43.90 -3.68 -11.70
CA THR A 62 44.88 -2.80 -12.32
C THR A 62 44.97 -1.49 -11.52
N PRO A 63 46.17 -1.02 -11.15
CA PRO A 63 46.35 0.35 -10.66
C PRO A 63 45.75 1.34 -11.65
N PHE A 64 45.09 2.40 -11.17
CA PHE A 64 44.39 3.31 -12.06
C PHE A 64 44.43 4.75 -11.56
N THR A 65 44.19 5.69 -12.47
CA THR A 65 43.92 7.09 -12.14
C THR A 65 42.73 7.58 -12.95
N ILE A 66 41.71 8.10 -12.26
CA ILE A 66 40.55 8.78 -12.86
C ILE A 66 40.67 10.27 -12.57
N MET A 67 40.56 11.11 -13.60
CA MET A 67 40.59 12.57 -13.45
C MET A 67 39.47 13.22 -14.24
N ALA A 68 39.02 14.38 -13.79
CA ALA A 68 38.06 15.22 -14.49
C ALA A 68 38.19 16.68 -14.07
N TRP A 69 37.80 17.59 -14.96
CA TRP A 69 37.34 18.91 -14.55
C TRP A 69 35.85 18.84 -14.21
N VAL A 70 35.50 19.35 -13.04
CA VAL A 70 34.12 19.32 -12.50
C VAL A 70 33.64 20.73 -12.19
N ARG A 71 32.40 21.04 -12.56
CA ARG A 71 31.69 22.25 -12.10
C ARG A 71 30.27 21.89 -11.68
N THR A 72 30.02 21.89 -10.38
CA THR A 72 28.73 21.46 -9.80
C THR A 72 28.43 22.17 -8.48
N ARG A 73 27.14 22.24 -8.11
CA ARG A 73 26.67 22.61 -6.76
C ARG A 73 25.99 21.45 -6.01
N ARG A 74 25.90 20.28 -6.65
CA ARG A 74 25.11 19.12 -6.19
C ARG A 74 25.96 17.85 -6.08
N GLY A 75 26.91 17.67 -7.00
CA GLY A 75 27.74 16.47 -7.11
C GLY A 75 27.12 15.36 -7.97
N GLY A 76 27.45 14.12 -7.62
CA GLY A 76 27.07 12.89 -8.32
C GLY A 76 28.26 12.19 -8.99
N THR A 77 27.97 11.16 -9.78
CA THR A 77 28.98 10.22 -10.28
C THR A 77 29.80 10.75 -11.44
N ILE A 78 31.11 10.82 -11.28
CA ILE A 78 32.04 11.19 -12.35
C ILE A 78 32.24 9.97 -13.26
N LEU A 79 32.74 8.85 -12.70
CA LEU A 79 32.92 7.58 -13.42
C LEU A 79 32.58 6.40 -12.51
N ALA A 80 31.89 5.39 -13.04
CA ALA A 80 31.56 4.17 -12.32
C ALA A 80 31.71 2.92 -13.19
N LYS A 81 32.08 1.80 -12.57
CA LYS A 81 31.97 0.45 -13.11
C LYS A 81 30.96 -0.34 -12.28
N ALA A 82 29.75 -0.47 -12.82
CA ALA A 82 28.55 -0.89 -12.09
C ALA A 82 27.58 -1.64 -13.01
N PRO A 83 26.49 -2.26 -12.50
CA PRO A 83 25.48 -2.91 -13.33
C PRO A 83 24.99 -2.02 -14.48
N ALA A 84 24.76 -2.62 -15.65
CA ALA A 84 24.33 -1.88 -16.84
C ALA A 84 22.95 -1.22 -16.66
N ARG A 85 22.05 -1.84 -15.90
CA ARG A 85 20.73 -1.31 -15.49
C ARG A 85 20.40 -1.86 -14.10
N GLY A 86 19.49 -1.20 -13.38
CA GLY A 86 18.99 -1.68 -12.11
C GLY A 86 19.82 -1.24 -10.90
N LYS A 87 19.74 -2.03 -9.84
CA LYS A 87 20.26 -1.69 -8.51
C LYS A 87 21.79 -1.76 -8.45
N TRP A 88 22.38 -0.98 -7.55
CA TRP A 88 23.73 -1.13 -7.03
C TRP A 88 23.95 -2.61 -6.70
N ALA A 89 25.16 -3.13 -6.94
CA ALA A 89 25.52 -4.53 -6.74
C ALA A 89 26.94 -4.67 -6.20
N ALA A 90 27.23 -5.81 -5.56
CA ALA A 90 28.50 -6.08 -4.89
C ALA A 90 29.69 -5.86 -5.84
N GLN A 91 30.79 -5.32 -5.30
CA GLN A 91 32.02 -5.00 -6.05
C GLN A 91 31.88 -3.90 -7.13
N GLY A 92 30.77 -3.16 -7.13
CA GLY A 92 30.64 -1.98 -8.01
C GLY A 92 31.61 -0.91 -7.55
N LYS A 93 32.23 -0.18 -8.47
CA LYS A 93 33.24 0.85 -8.14
C LYS A 93 32.82 2.19 -8.70
N THR A 94 32.81 3.23 -7.89
CA THR A 94 32.34 4.54 -8.34
C THR A 94 33.13 5.67 -7.71
N PHE A 95 33.59 6.61 -8.55
CA PHE A 95 34.16 7.88 -8.16
C PHE A 95 33.10 8.99 -8.35
N PHE A 96 32.81 9.73 -7.29
CA PHE A 96 31.67 10.66 -7.24
C PHE A 96 31.91 11.81 -6.27
N ILE A 97 31.02 12.81 -6.31
CA ILE A 97 30.96 13.92 -5.35
C ILE A 97 29.70 13.79 -4.50
N ARG A 98 29.83 13.80 -3.17
CA ARG A 98 28.69 13.81 -2.23
C ARG A 98 28.96 14.73 -1.06
N GLY A 99 27.96 15.54 -0.70
CA GLY A 99 28.12 16.54 0.36
C GLY A 99 29.23 17.56 0.07
N GLY A 100 29.53 17.77 -1.22
CA GLY A 100 30.63 18.62 -1.66
C GLY A 100 32.01 17.94 -1.72
N GLN A 101 32.18 16.75 -1.17
CA GLN A 101 33.48 16.08 -1.07
C GLN A 101 33.65 15.01 -2.15
N LEU A 102 34.89 14.78 -2.55
CA LEU A 102 35.26 13.63 -3.39
C LEU A 102 35.05 12.33 -2.62
N SER A 103 34.44 11.33 -3.24
CA SER A 103 34.20 10.04 -2.64
C SER A 103 34.43 8.90 -3.63
N PHE A 104 34.88 7.76 -3.11
CA PHE A 104 34.97 6.52 -3.86
C PHE A 104 34.34 5.40 -3.06
N ASP A 105 33.38 4.68 -3.63
CA ASP A 105 32.64 3.60 -2.98
C ASP A 105 32.86 2.30 -3.76
N ILE A 106 33.15 1.23 -3.00
CA ILE A 106 33.11 -0.14 -3.49
C ILE A 106 31.91 -0.83 -2.83
N GLY A 107 30.98 -1.28 -3.68
CA GLY A 107 29.73 -1.85 -3.22
C GLY A 107 29.94 -3.03 -2.27
N TRP A 108 29.29 -2.96 -1.10
CA TRP A 108 29.38 -3.94 -0.01
C TRP A 108 30.75 -4.03 0.67
N VAL A 109 31.71 -3.17 0.30
CA VAL A 109 33.04 -3.09 0.93
C VAL A 109 33.14 -1.81 1.77
N GLY A 110 32.79 -0.65 1.22
CA GLY A 110 32.83 0.63 1.93
C GLY A 110 33.23 1.80 1.03
N ALA A 111 33.38 2.99 1.62
CA ALA A 111 33.73 4.21 0.90
C ALA A 111 34.82 5.03 1.59
N VAL A 112 35.65 5.70 0.80
CA VAL A 112 36.60 6.73 1.26
C VAL A 112 36.06 8.08 0.82
N THR A 113 36.10 9.07 1.71
CA THR A 113 35.65 10.45 1.44
C THR A 113 36.77 11.44 1.74
N GLY A 114 36.92 12.40 0.84
CA GLY A 114 37.84 13.52 0.89
C GLY A 114 37.43 14.58 1.91
N ARG A 115 38.13 15.71 1.90
CA ARG A 115 37.96 16.76 2.92
C ARG A 115 37.47 18.06 2.31
N ARG A 116 38.04 18.47 1.17
CA ARG A 116 37.71 19.72 0.48
C ARG A 116 36.35 19.67 -0.18
N ASN A 117 35.66 20.81 -0.12
CA ASN A 117 34.42 21.03 -0.88
C ASN A 117 34.77 21.45 -2.32
N VAL A 118 34.32 20.68 -3.31
CA VAL A 118 34.46 20.93 -4.75
C VAL A 118 33.12 21.20 -5.44
N ALA A 119 32.01 21.24 -4.68
CA ALA A 119 30.67 21.51 -5.20
C ALA A 119 30.20 22.94 -4.91
N ASP A 120 31.05 23.92 -5.23
CA ASP A 120 30.79 25.35 -5.02
C ASP A 120 30.29 26.09 -6.29
N GLY A 121 30.27 25.39 -7.43
CA GLY A 121 29.89 25.93 -8.74
C GLY A 121 31.04 26.50 -9.57
N HIS A 122 32.29 26.40 -9.11
CA HIS A 122 33.49 26.72 -9.89
C HIS A 122 34.11 25.46 -10.51
N TRP A 123 35.03 25.65 -11.46
CA TRP A 123 35.78 24.56 -12.07
C TRP A 123 36.88 24.09 -11.12
N HIS A 124 36.85 22.82 -10.74
CA HIS A 124 37.92 22.16 -10.00
C HIS A 124 38.49 20.99 -10.81
N HIS A 125 39.80 20.81 -10.77
CA HIS A 125 40.43 19.59 -11.25
C HIS A 125 40.42 18.55 -10.13
N VAL A 126 39.80 17.39 -10.37
CA VAL A 126 39.64 16.35 -9.35
C VAL A 126 40.23 15.04 -9.83
N ALA A 127 40.94 14.34 -8.95
CA ALA A 127 41.56 13.06 -9.27
C ALA A 127 41.37 12.02 -8.16
N ALA A 128 41.18 10.77 -8.57
CA ALA A 128 41.31 9.58 -7.73
C ALA A 128 42.36 8.65 -8.33
N THR A 129 43.47 8.44 -7.62
CA THR A 129 44.57 7.56 -8.04
C THR A 129 44.71 6.40 -7.07
N ARG A 130 44.86 5.18 -7.60
CA ARG A 130 44.93 3.92 -6.83
C ARG A 130 46.17 3.12 -7.20
N GLY A 131 47.17 3.20 -6.34
CA GLY A 131 48.28 2.24 -6.26
C GLY A 131 47.97 1.15 -5.25
N ARG A 132 48.74 1.13 -4.14
CA ARG A 132 48.44 0.38 -2.93
C ARG A 132 47.28 0.98 -2.13
N ASP A 133 47.28 2.31 -2.04
CA ASP A 133 46.29 3.10 -1.33
C ASP A 133 45.52 3.98 -2.33
N LEU A 134 44.29 4.37 -1.98
CA LEU A 134 43.47 5.28 -2.78
C LEU A 134 43.72 6.72 -2.32
N ARG A 135 44.09 7.61 -3.24
CA ARG A 135 44.36 9.02 -2.95
C ARG A 135 43.48 9.94 -3.79
N PHE A 136 42.96 10.99 -3.15
CA PHE A 136 42.22 12.06 -3.81
C PHE A 136 43.07 13.32 -3.91
N TYR A 137 42.96 14.01 -5.04
CA TYR A 137 43.57 15.32 -5.26
C TYR A 137 42.50 16.30 -5.74
N VAL A 138 42.62 17.54 -5.27
CA VAL A 138 41.81 18.69 -5.70
C VAL A 138 42.76 19.79 -6.13
N ASP A 139 42.59 20.26 -7.36
CA ASP A 139 43.41 21.31 -8.00
C ASP A 139 44.91 21.02 -7.91
N GLY A 140 45.27 19.76 -8.20
CA GLY A 140 46.66 19.28 -8.21
C GLY A 140 47.27 19.02 -6.83
N THR A 141 46.53 19.27 -5.74
CA THR A 141 47.02 19.08 -4.36
C THR A 141 46.34 17.89 -3.69
N LEU A 142 47.09 17.10 -2.91
CA LEU A 142 46.54 15.97 -2.16
C LEU A 142 45.45 16.45 -1.18
N ASP A 143 44.29 15.80 -1.23
CA ASP A 143 43.14 16.05 -0.36
C ASP A 143 43.00 14.97 0.73
N GLN A 144 43.11 13.69 0.34
CA GLN A 144 42.97 12.56 1.27
C GLN A 144 43.67 11.30 0.77
N THR A 145 44.13 10.46 1.70
CA THR A 145 44.53 9.07 1.45
C THR A 145 43.63 8.13 2.24
N GLY A 146 43.20 7.03 1.64
CA GLY A 146 42.40 6.00 2.28
C GLY A 146 42.68 4.61 1.71
N HIS A 147 42.12 3.59 2.35
CA HIS A 147 42.32 2.20 1.97
C HIS A 147 40.97 1.50 1.80
N LEU A 148 40.83 0.72 0.73
CA LEU A 148 39.67 -0.13 0.45
C LEU A 148 40.17 -1.46 -0.10
N GLN A 149 39.44 -2.54 0.19
CA GLN A 149 39.74 -3.85 -0.37
C GLN A 149 39.21 -3.93 -1.80
N PHE A 150 40.11 -3.92 -2.79
CA PHE A 150 39.75 -4.04 -4.20
C PHE A 150 39.70 -5.52 -4.62
N GLU A 151 38.58 -5.93 -5.20
CA GLU A 151 38.46 -7.20 -5.93
C GLU A 151 38.13 -6.95 -7.40
N ALA A 152 38.35 -7.97 -8.23
CA ALA A 152 38.07 -7.97 -9.66
C ALA A 152 36.66 -7.45 -9.99
N ASP A 153 36.52 -6.73 -11.09
CA ASP A 153 35.21 -6.26 -11.55
C ASP A 153 34.31 -7.43 -11.96
N PRO A 154 33.04 -7.46 -11.50
CA PRO A 154 32.07 -8.43 -11.99
C PRO A 154 31.88 -8.36 -13.51
N ARG A 155 31.83 -9.51 -14.19
CA ARG A 155 31.73 -9.60 -15.67
C ARG A 155 30.55 -8.82 -16.28
N ALA A 156 29.44 -8.71 -15.54
CA ALA A 156 28.23 -8.05 -16.01
C ALA A 156 28.25 -6.51 -15.84
N PHE A 157 29.32 -5.95 -15.27
CA PHE A 157 29.40 -4.51 -15.01
C PHE A 157 29.97 -3.77 -16.21
N VAL A 158 29.45 -2.57 -16.42
CA VAL A 158 29.84 -1.68 -17.51
C VAL A 158 30.38 -0.37 -16.93
N ALA A 159 31.31 0.25 -17.65
CA ALA A 159 31.80 1.56 -17.28
C ALA A 159 30.84 2.66 -17.78
N LYS A 160 30.61 3.66 -16.94
CA LYS A 160 29.65 4.74 -17.16
C LYS A 160 30.22 6.06 -16.65
N ILE A 161 29.96 7.14 -17.38
CA ILE A 161 30.21 8.52 -16.94
C ILE A 161 28.85 9.13 -16.58
N GLY A 162 28.79 9.83 -15.46
CA GLY A 162 27.60 10.58 -15.07
C GLY A 162 26.54 9.84 -14.25
N TYR A 163 26.64 8.51 -14.06
CA TYR A 163 25.61 7.75 -13.32
C TYR A 163 26.11 6.39 -12.76
N THR A 164 25.71 6.06 -11.52
CA THR A 164 26.06 4.78 -10.89
C THR A 164 24.98 3.70 -11.00
N SER A 165 23.82 3.83 -10.36
CA SER A 165 22.71 2.85 -10.40
C SER A 165 21.44 3.39 -9.73
N ASP A 166 20.30 2.71 -9.87
CA ASP A 166 18.97 3.24 -9.51
C ASP A 166 18.74 3.45 -8.00
N ASN A 167 19.46 2.69 -7.17
CA ASN A 167 19.40 2.79 -5.70
C ASN A 167 20.76 3.09 -5.06
N PHE A 168 21.74 3.58 -5.83
CA PHE A 168 22.96 4.12 -5.23
C PHE A 168 22.60 5.35 -4.38
N PRO A 169 23.14 5.50 -3.14
CA PRO A 169 22.76 6.60 -2.26
C PRO A 169 22.95 7.96 -2.95
N ALA A 170 21.93 8.82 -2.86
CA ALA A 170 21.88 10.06 -3.63
C ALA A 170 23.05 11.02 -3.30
N PRO A 171 23.57 11.78 -4.29
CA PRO A 171 23.20 11.74 -5.71
C PRO A 171 23.86 10.58 -6.47
N SER A 172 23.08 9.82 -7.25
CA SER A 172 23.59 8.75 -8.14
C SER A 172 23.96 9.25 -9.53
N GLY A 173 23.20 10.21 -10.06
CA GLY A 173 23.54 10.91 -11.29
C GLY A 173 24.30 12.20 -11.02
N TYR A 174 25.25 12.53 -11.88
CA TYR A 174 25.98 13.79 -11.86
C TYR A 174 25.11 14.93 -12.34
N GLN A 175 25.07 16.01 -11.57
CA GLN A 175 24.34 17.22 -11.91
C GLN A 175 25.30 18.41 -11.98
N GLY A 176 25.60 18.86 -13.20
CA GLY A 176 26.58 19.91 -13.46
C GLY A 176 27.38 19.62 -14.73
N ALA A 177 28.43 20.41 -14.97
CA ALA A 177 29.31 20.22 -16.12
C ALA A 177 30.50 19.31 -15.77
N LEU A 178 30.82 18.41 -16.71
CA LEU A 178 32.04 17.60 -16.75
C LEU A 178 32.83 18.00 -17.99
N ASP A 179 34.13 18.16 -17.80
CA ASP A 179 35.07 18.44 -18.86
C ASP A 179 36.32 17.58 -18.67
N GLU A 180 36.98 17.25 -19.78
CA GLU A 180 38.23 16.49 -19.82
C GLU A 180 38.25 15.28 -18.86
N VAL A 181 37.52 14.21 -19.15
CA VAL A 181 37.55 13.01 -18.30
C VAL A 181 38.67 12.08 -18.76
N TRP A 182 39.61 11.77 -17.87
CA TRP A 182 40.72 10.85 -18.13
C TRP A 182 40.60 9.55 -17.33
N LEU A 183 41.03 8.45 -17.95
CA LEU A 183 41.28 7.18 -17.28
C LEU A 183 42.64 6.62 -17.70
N TYR A 184 43.53 6.44 -16.73
CA TYR A 184 44.81 5.76 -16.87
C TYR A 184 44.76 4.37 -16.25
N ALA A 185 45.39 3.39 -16.90
CA ALA A 185 45.60 2.04 -16.37
C ALA A 185 46.89 1.94 -15.54
N ARG A 186 47.25 3.01 -14.83
CA ARG A 186 48.34 3.08 -13.84
C ARG A 186 48.06 4.14 -12.78
N GLU A 187 48.81 4.08 -11.68
CA GLU A 187 48.90 5.16 -10.70
C GLU A 187 49.72 6.32 -11.29
N LEU A 188 49.17 7.54 -11.29
CA LEU A 188 49.92 8.77 -11.57
C LEU A 188 50.53 9.33 -10.28
N SER A 189 51.73 9.90 -10.39
CA SER A 189 52.40 10.64 -9.32
C SER A 189 51.72 11.98 -9.03
N ALA A 190 52.00 12.57 -7.86
CA ALA A 190 51.45 13.87 -7.49
C ALA A 190 51.83 14.98 -8.49
N ASP A 191 53.06 14.94 -9.03
CA ASP A 191 53.53 15.91 -10.02
C ASP A 191 52.81 15.76 -11.36
N GLU A 192 52.55 14.53 -11.80
CA GLU A 192 51.75 14.26 -13.01
C GLU A 192 50.31 14.78 -12.84
N ILE A 193 49.68 14.54 -11.69
CA ILE A 193 48.33 15.04 -11.39
C ILE A 193 48.32 16.58 -11.29
N ALA A 194 49.35 17.19 -10.71
CA ALA A 194 49.50 18.64 -10.65
C ALA A 194 49.73 19.27 -12.03
N ALA A 195 50.41 18.56 -12.95
CA ALA A 195 50.56 18.99 -14.33
C ALA A 195 49.21 19.00 -15.07
N HIS A 196 48.38 17.96 -14.92
CA HIS A 196 47.02 17.92 -15.48
C HIS A 196 46.09 19.04 -14.95
N ALA A 197 46.33 19.53 -13.73
CA ALA A 197 45.59 20.68 -13.20
C ALA A 197 46.01 22.03 -13.84
N LYS A 198 47.16 22.09 -14.52
CA LYS A 198 47.72 23.30 -15.13
C LYS A 198 47.66 23.28 -16.66
N GLU A 199 47.81 22.10 -17.27
CA GLU A 199 47.94 21.90 -18.72
C GLU A 199 46.89 20.90 -19.23
N ARG A 200 46.33 21.16 -20.41
CA ARG A 200 45.28 20.33 -21.03
C ARG A 200 45.78 18.92 -21.41
N GLN A 201 47.03 18.79 -21.86
CA GLN A 201 47.68 17.50 -22.12
C GLN A 201 49.21 17.60 -21.94
N PRO A 202 49.79 17.01 -20.87
CA PRO A 202 51.23 16.95 -20.72
C PRO A 202 51.87 15.84 -21.60
N ALA A 203 53.14 16.02 -21.96
CA ALA A 203 53.83 15.38 -23.10
C ALA A 203 54.05 13.85 -23.09
N LYS A 204 53.54 13.07 -22.12
CA LYS A 204 53.68 11.59 -22.07
C LYS A 204 52.47 10.87 -21.45
N ALA A 205 51.49 10.54 -22.27
CA ALA A 205 50.28 9.81 -21.86
C ALA A 205 50.42 8.27 -21.89
N GLU A 206 51.49 7.74 -21.28
CA GLU A 206 51.65 6.28 -21.17
C GLU A 206 50.52 5.65 -20.34
N ALA A 207 49.96 4.54 -20.84
CA ALA A 207 48.83 3.83 -20.25
C ALA A 207 47.52 4.65 -20.11
N LEU A 208 47.35 5.71 -20.91
CA LEU A 208 46.06 6.38 -21.08
C LEU A 208 45.13 5.46 -21.90
N VAL A 209 44.00 5.08 -21.33
CA VAL A 209 43.04 4.11 -21.91
C VAL A 209 41.67 4.71 -22.20
N GLY A 210 41.45 5.95 -21.80
CA GLY A 210 40.28 6.74 -22.17
C GLY A 210 40.49 8.22 -21.90
N TYR A 211 40.14 9.05 -22.86
CA TYR A 211 40.17 10.51 -22.73
C TYR A 211 38.97 11.11 -23.45
N TRP A 212 38.05 11.73 -22.70
CA TRP A 212 36.83 12.32 -23.22
C TRP A 212 36.85 13.83 -23.00
N PRO A 213 37.25 14.63 -24.01
CA PRO A 213 37.31 16.08 -23.90
C PRO A 213 35.94 16.75 -24.01
N PHE A 214 34.91 16.03 -24.48
CA PHE A 214 33.56 16.56 -24.70
C PHE A 214 33.41 17.74 -25.68
N ASP A 215 34.47 18.06 -26.45
CA ASP A 215 34.44 18.91 -27.64
C ASP A 215 33.56 18.31 -28.75
N GLY A 216 32.25 18.55 -28.69
CA GLY A 216 31.29 18.11 -29.70
C GLY A 216 30.75 16.69 -29.55
N GLY A 217 31.03 15.99 -28.43
CA GLY A 217 30.42 14.68 -28.13
C GLY A 217 31.25 13.73 -27.26
N GLY A 218 30.81 12.48 -27.15
CA GLY A 218 31.46 11.45 -26.31
C GLY A 218 32.66 10.73 -26.95
N ALA A 219 33.37 11.35 -27.90
CA ALA A 219 34.48 10.69 -28.59
C ALA A 219 35.68 10.46 -27.66
N ASP A 220 36.29 9.27 -27.72
CA ASP A 220 37.55 8.99 -27.03
C ASP A 220 38.74 9.48 -27.87
N ALA A 221 39.47 10.45 -27.33
CA ALA A 221 40.65 11.06 -27.93
C ALA A 221 41.98 10.44 -27.46
N SER A 222 41.94 9.33 -26.68
CA SER A 222 43.15 8.61 -26.27
C SER A 222 43.74 7.70 -27.36
N GLY A 223 42.99 7.43 -28.43
CA GLY A 223 43.34 6.44 -29.45
C GLY A 223 42.98 4.99 -29.07
N SER A 224 42.32 4.77 -27.92
CA SER A 224 41.93 3.44 -27.44
C SER A 224 40.61 2.92 -28.02
N GLY A 225 39.81 3.78 -28.65
CA GLY A 225 38.54 3.44 -29.28
C GLY A 225 37.38 3.23 -28.29
N ASN A 226 37.46 3.81 -27.08
CA ASN A 226 36.45 3.69 -26.02
C ASN A 226 35.42 4.83 -26.08
N HIS A 227 34.82 5.07 -27.26
CA HIS A 227 33.82 6.13 -27.44
C HIS A 227 32.59 5.93 -26.53
N ALA A 228 32.14 7.00 -25.88
CA ALA A 228 30.98 6.99 -25.01
C ALA A 228 29.67 7.19 -25.80
N ALA A 229 28.67 6.34 -25.54
CA ALA A 229 27.36 6.37 -26.19
C ALA A 229 26.22 6.66 -25.19
N GLY A 230 25.22 7.46 -25.58
CA GLY A 230 23.98 7.63 -24.81
C GLY A 230 23.56 9.05 -24.41
N VAL A 231 23.71 10.06 -25.28
CA VAL A 231 23.33 11.45 -24.95
C VAL A 231 21.84 11.74 -25.20
N ALA A 232 20.95 11.01 -24.55
CA ALA A 232 19.58 11.49 -24.41
C ALA A 232 19.56 12.51 -23.25
N ARG A 233 19.57 13.81 -23.57
CA ARG A 233 19.38 14.98 -22.68
C ARG A 233 20.60 15.73 -22.12
N ALA A 234 21.85 15.32 -22.37
CA ALA A 234 22.98 16.15 -21.95
C ALA A 234 23.13 17.38 -22.88
N LYS A 235 23.49 18.53 -22.29
CA LYS A 235 23.70 19.78 -23.02
C LYS A 235 25.17 20.06 -23.17
N THR A 236 25.56 20.60 -24.31
CA THR A 236 26.90 21.15 -24.50
C THR A 236 26.95 22.55 -23.86
N VAL A 237 27.97 22.81 -23.03
CA VAL A 237 28.20 24.13 -22.40
C VAL A 237 29.67 24.54 -22.56
N ALA A 238 30.01 25.79 -22.23
CA ALA A 238 31.40 26.23 -22.20
C ALA A 238 32.18 25.43 -21.14
N GLY A 239 33.25 24.77 -21.58
CA GLY A 239 34.13 23.96 -20.74
C GLY A 239 35.18 24.78 -20.00
N LYS A 240 35.98 24.10 -19.17
CA LYS A 240 37.27 24.61 -18.71
C LYS A 240 38.21 24.78 -19.90
N HIS A 241 38.15 23.84 -20.86
CA HIS A 241 38.85 23.90 -22.14
C HIS A 241 37.87 23.50 -23.26
N GLY A 242 37.59 24.42 -24.19
CA GLY A 242 36.64 24.11 -25.27
C GLY A 242 35.20 23.95 -24.77
N GLN A 243 34.57 22.81 -25.05
CA GLN A 243 33.20 22.49 -24.68
C GLN A 243 33.15 21.38 -23.62
N ALA A 244 32.18 21.49 -22.70
CA ALA A 244 31.90 20.50 -21.67
C ALA A 244 30.51 19.88 -21.86
N VAL A 245 30.32 18.72 -21.23
CA VAL A 245 29.00 18.08 -21.14
C VAL A 245 28.32 18.43 -19.82
N GLU A 246 27.14 19.05 -19.89
CA GLU A 246 26.28 19.32 -18.75
C GLU A 246 25.23 18.21 -18.58
N LEU A 247 25.27 17.56 -17.42
CA LEU A 247 24.40 16.46 -17.04
C LEU A 247 23.34 16.91 -16.03
N ASP A 248 22.13 16.36 -16.15
CA ASP A 248 20.94 16.76 -15.38
C ASP A 248 20.65 15.89 -14.14
N GLY A 249 21.57 14.97 -13.80
CA GLY A 249 21.38 13.96 -12.76
C GLY A 249 20.60 12.71 -13.21
N ARG A 250 20.19 12.64 -14.49
CA ARG A 250 19.53 11.47 -15.11
C ARG A 250 20.26 10.99 -16.37
N SER A 251 21.01 11.85 -17.04
CA SER A 251 21.85 11.48 -18.18
C SER A 251 23.01 10.56 -17.79
N THR A 252 23.30 9.58 -18.64
CA THR A 252 24.43 8.66 -18.47
C THR A 252 25.10 8.39 -19.81
N LEU A 253 26.43 8.43 -19.83
CA LEU A 253 27.23 8.05 -20.98
C LEU A 253 27.79 6.65 -20.71
N ARG A 254 27.44 5.67 -21.55
CA ARG A 254 27.91 4.30 -21.43
C ARG A 254 29.18 4.11 -22.23
N LEU A 255 30.17 3.48 -21.62
CA LEU A 255 31.40 3.09 -22.28
C LEU A 255 31.31 1.63 -22.75
N PRO A 256 32.03 1.25 -23.82
CA PRO A 256 32.00 -0.10 -24.36
C PRO A 256 32.47 -1.14 -23.32
N SER A 257 31.77 -2.27 -23.20
CA SER A 257 32.17 -3.32 -22.26
C SER A 257 33.26 -4.22 -22.82
N ALA A 258 34.04 -4.87 -21.95
CA ALA A 258 35.10 -5.82 -22.35
C ALA A 258 34.57 -7.10 -23.03
N GLY A 259 33.24 -7.28 -23.12
CA GLY A 259 32.59 -8.48 -23.66
C GLY A 259 31.46 -8.25 -24.66
N SER A 260 31.23 -7.04 -25.20
CA SER A 260 30.31 -6.92 -26.34
C SER A 260 30.93 -7.63 -27.54
N SER A 261 30.25 -8.68 -28.02
CA SER A 261 30.64 -9.29 -29.28
C SER A 261 30.29 -8.31 -30.40
N ALA A 262 31.05 -8.31 -31.50
CA ALA A 262 30.67 -7.56 -32.70
C ALA A 262 29.26 -7.93 -33.20
N ALA A 263 28.71 -9.09 -32.80
CA ALA A 263 27.35 -9.51 -33.11
C ALA A 263 26.28 -8.78 -32.27
N ASP A 264 26.54 -8.45 -31.01
CA ASP A 264 25.60 -7.68 -30.17
C ASP A 264 25.53 -6.21 -30.63
N ASP A 265 26.66 -5.67 -31.07
CA ASP A 265 26.74 -4.34 -31.67
C ASP A 265 26.01 -4.30 -33.03
N LEU A 266 26.01 -5.40 -33.81
CA LEU A 266 25.22 -5.50 -35.04
C LEU A 266 23.71 -5.52 -34.80
N TRP A 267 23.23 -6.28 -33.81
CA TRP A 267 21.79 -6.31 -33.49
C TRP A 267 21.27 -4.93 -33.10
N ALA A 268 22.02 -4.18 -32.29
CA ALA A 268 21.67 -2.82 -31.93
C ALA A 268 21.59 -1.86 -33.13
N LEU A 269 22.48 -2.03 -34.13
CA LEU A 269 22.48 -1.24 -35.36
C LEU A 269 21.32 -1.60 -36.30
N VAL A 270 21.01 -2.89 -36.43
CA VAL A 270 19.88 -3.38 -37.22
C VAL A 270 18.55 -2.96 -36.57
N GLU A 271 18.38 -3.10 -35.26
CA GLU A 271 17.17 -2.68 -34.53
C GLU A 271 16.96 -1.16 -34.53
N ARG A 272 18.03 -0.37 -34.67
CA ARG A 272 17.99 1.08 -34.86
C ARG A 272 17.47 1.44 -36.25
N ASP A 273 17.99 0.79 -37.28
CA ASP A 273 17.70 1.11 -38.68
C ASP A 273 16.36 0.55 -39.17
N PHE A 274 15.86 -0.48 -38.51
CA PHE A 274 14.58 -1.15 -38.80
C PHE A 274 13.72 -1.18 -37.53
N PRO A 275 13.15 -0.02 -37.11
CA PRO A 275 12.46 0.10 -35.84
C PRO A 275 11.01 -0.41 -35.87
N ASP A 276 10.50 -0.85 -37.03
CA ASP A 276 9.10 -1.23 -37.16
C ASP A 276 8.76 -2.48 -36.31
N PRO A 277 7.53 -2.55 -35.76
CA PRO A 277 7.17 -3.63 -34.85
C PRO A 277 7.22 -5.03 -35.45
N ALA A 278 6.96 -5.18 -36.76
CA ALA A 278 6.97 -6.47 -37.43
C ALA A 278 8.41 -6.99 -37.56
N ALA A 279 9.34 -6.16 -38.00
CA ALA A 279 10.76 -6.50 -38.08
C ALA A 279 11.32 -6.86 -36.69
N ARG A 280 11.03 -6.06 -35.66
CA ARG A 280 11.49 -6.37 -34.28
C ARG A 280 10.97 -7.70 -33.75
N LYS A 281 9.73 -8.05 -34.10
CA LYS A 281 9.13 -9.33 -33.72
C LYS A 281 9.85 -10.50 -34.40
N GLU A 282 10.12 -10.40 -35.71
CA GLU A 282 10.87 -11.42 -36.43
C GLU A 282 12.31 -11.56 -35.91
N MET A 283 12.99 -10.44 -35.61
CA MET A 283 14.33 -10.44 -35.00
C MET A 283 14.33 -11.16 -33.65
N ALA A 284 13.31 -10.93 -32.82
CA ALA A 284 13.17 -11.59 -31.52
C ALA A 284 12.99 -13.11 -31.68
N TRP A 285 12.12 -13.55 -32.59
CA TRP A 285 11.91 -14.98 -32.88
C TRP A 285 13.19 -15.64 -33.39
N GLU A 286 13.90 -15.04 -34.33
CA GLU A 286 15.13 -15.63 -34.88
C GLU A 286 16.28 -15.67 -33.86
N ARG A 287 16.26 -14.77 -32.86
CA ARG A 287 17.20 -14.79 -31.73
C ARG A 287 16.85 -15.87 -30.71
N GLU A 288 15.57 -16.03 -30.41
CA GLU A 288 15.04 -17.07 -29.51
C GLU A 288 15.32 -18.47 -30.07
N ASP A 289 15.10 -18.66 -31.37
CA ASP A 289 15.31 -19.94 -32.05
C ASP A 289 16.78 -20.13 -32.49
N HIS A 290 17.68 -19.23 -32.07
CA HIS A 290 19.12 -19.31 -32.31
C HIS A 290 19.53 -19.49 -33.78
N ILE A 291 18.80 -18.84 -34.70
CA ILE A 291 19.08 -18.88 -36.14
C ILE A 291 20.47 -18.28 -36.45
N TRP A 292 20.85 -17.24 -35.69
CA TRP A 292 22.09 -16.48 -35.85
C TRP A 292 23.05 -16.75 -34.68
N PRO A 293 24.08 -17.60 -34.85
CA PRO A 293 25.01 -17.90 -33.78
C PRO A 293 25.90 -16.69 -33.42
N PRO A 294 26.43 -16.62 -32.18
CA PRO A 294 27.26 -15.50 -31.72
C PRO A 294 28.53 -15.25 -32.54
N LYS A 295 29.12 -16.31 -33.12
CA LYS A 295 30.26 -16.20 -34.04
C LYS A 295 29.75 -16.23 -35.49
N PRO A 296 30.07 -15.24 -36.33
CA PRO A 296 29.82 -15.32 -37.77
C PRO A 296 30.57 -16.54 -38.34
N ASP A 297 29.83 -17.52 -38.86
CA ASP A 297 30.36 -18.61 -39.66
C ASP A 297 30.07 -18.36 -41.15
N ALA A 298 30.27 -19.35 -42.02
CA ALA A 298 29.84 -19.24 -43.41
C ALA A 298 28.30 -19.29 -43.49
N ASP A 299 27.66 -18.18 -43.09
CA ASP A 299 26.22 -17.86 -43.17
C ASP A 299 25.82 -17.78 -44.67
N SER A 300 25.93 -18.91 -45.36
CA SER A 300 25.49 -19.10 -46.74
C SER A 300 23.98 -19.35 -46.78
N ALA A 301 23.38 -19.16 -47.96
CA ALA A 301 21.97 -19.47 -48.17
C ALA A 301 21.61 -20.91 -47.74
N ALA A 302 22.49 -21.88 -48.02
CA ALA A 302 22.30 -23.29 -47.65
C ALA A 302 22.37 -23.53 -46.13
N THR A 303 23.30 -22.86 -45.42
CA THR A 303 23.46 -23.00 -43.97
C THR A 303 22.25 -22.42 -43.23
N LEU A 304 21.82 -21.21 -43.61
CA LEU A 304 20.67 -20.56 -42.98
C LEU A 304 19.36 -21.30 -43.30
N ALA A 305 19.19 -21.81 -44.53
CA ALA A 305 18.00 -22.58 -44.89
C ALA A 305 17.85 -23.84 -44.02
N ARG A 306 18.95 -24.55 -43.72
CA ARG A 306 18.92 -25.69 -42.79
C ARG A 306 18.51 -25.30 -41.37
N ARG A 307 18.99 -24.16 -40.85
CA ARG A 307 18.63 -23.66 -39.51
C ARG A 307 17.14 -23.27 -39.45
N TYR A 308 16.65 -22.54 -40.44
CA TYR A 308 15.22 -22.22 -40.53
C TYR A 308 14.35 -23.47 -40.63
N ALA A 309 14.73 -24.46 -41.44
CA ALA A 309 13.98 -25.71 -41.54
C ALA A 309 14.01 -26.53 -40.24
N ALA A 310 15.11 -26.50 -39.48
CA ALA A 310 15.20 -27.14 -38.17
C ALA A 310 14.32 -26.45 -37.11
N ALA A 311 14.22 -25.11 -37.18
CA ALA A 311 13.36 -24.31 -36.31
C ALA A 311 11.87 -24.33 -36.72
N THR A 312 11.54 -24.82 -37.92
CA THR A 312 10.16 -24.96 -38.39
C THR A 312 9.54 -26.24 -37.84
N GLN A 313 8.74 -26.14 -36.78
CA GLN A 313 8.24 -27.32 -36.05
C GLN A 313 6.76 -27.66 -36.33
N ARG A 314 5.90 -26.66 -36.58
CA ARG A 314 4.43 -26.85 -36.66
C ARG A 314 3.76 -25.94 -37.69
N PRO A 315 2.69 -26.37 -38.39
CA PRO A 315 2.20 -27.75 -38.46
C PRO A 315 3.21 -28.66 -39.18
N ASN A 316 3.01 -29.98 -39.05
CA ASN A 316 3.91 -30.99 -39.64
C ASN A 316 4.10 -30.80 -41.15
N ALA A 317 3.10 -30.25 -41.86
CA ALA A 317 3.20 -29.92 -43.28
C ALA A 317 4.30 -28.86 -43.55
N LEU A 318 4.27 -27.71 -42.88
CA LEU A 318 5.30 -26.68 -43.03
C LEU A 318 6.70 -27.18 -42.67
N ALA A 319 6.81 -28.02 -41.62
CA ALA A 319 8.07 -28.62 -41.23
C ALA A 319 8.63 -29.58 -42.30
N ARG A 320 7.76 -30.36 -42.97
CA ARG A 320 8.15 -31.21 -44.11
C ARG A 320 8.59 -30.37 -45.31
N ASP A 321 7.82 -29.35 -45.66
CA ASP A 321 8.10 -28.49 -46.82
C ASP A 321 9.37 -27.65 -46.63
N ALA A 322 9.59 -27.12 -45.41
CA ALA A 322 10.80 -26.40 -45.07
C ALA A 322 12.03 -27.30 -45.17
N LYS A 323 11.95 -28.56 -44.70
CA LYS A 323 13.03 -29.55 -44.86
C LYS A 323 13.31 -29.89 -46.33
N ALA A 324 12.25 -30.10 -47.12
CA ALA A 324 12.38 -30.43 -48.54
C ALA A 324 13.01 -29.28 -49.36
N LEU A 325 12.62 -28.03 -49.07
CA LEU A 325 13.17 -26.84 -49.72
C LEU A 325 14.60 -26.55 -49.24
N ALA A 326 14.89 -26.68 -47.95
CA ALA A 326 16.22 -26.45 -47.40
C ALA A 326 17.27 -27.43 -47.95
N ALA A 327 16.88 -28.67 -48.26
CA ALA A 327 17.78 -29.66 -48.88
C ALA A 327 18.30 -29.25 -50.26
N LYS A 328 17.59 -28.36 -50.97
CA LYS A 328 17.91 -27.89 -52.33
C LYS A 328 18.34 -26.42 -52.37
N ALA A 329 18.31 -25.72 -51.24
CA ALA A 329 18.53 -24.28 -51.18
C ALA A 329 19.99 -23.90 -51.39
N THR A 330 20.28 -23.17 -52.46
CA THR A 330 21.64 -22.67 -52.78
C THR A 330 21.67 -21.16 -53.03
N THR A 331 20.51 -20.54 -53.29
CA THR A 331 20.40 -19.11 -53.61
C THR A 331 19.71 -18.30 -52.49
N PRO A 332 19.88 -16.96 -52.44
CA PRO A 332 19.13 -16.10 -51.54
C PRO A 332 17.60 -16.21 -51.70
N ALA A 333 17.12 -16.49 -52.92
CA ALA A 333 15.70 -16.70 -53.19
C ALA A 333 15.18 -18.00 -52.53
N ASP A 334 15.97 -19.07 -52.55
CA ASP A 334 15.61 -20.32 -51.86
C ASP A 334 15.58 -20.12 -50.34
N LEU A 335 16.55 -19.38 -49.79
CA LEU A 335 16.57 -19.02 -48.37
C LEU A 335 15.33 -18.23 -47.96
N ALA A 336 14.92 -17.25 -48.76
CA ALA A 336 13.73 -16.46 -48.50
C ALA A 336 12.46 -17.33 -48.43
N ARG A 337 12.35 -18.34 -49.31
CA ARG A 337 11.22 -19.29 -49.30
C ARG A 337 11.21 -20.18 -48.05
N VAL A 338 12.35 -20.68 -47.60
CA VAL A 338 12.44 -21.48 -46.37
C VAL A 338 12.17 -20.63 -45.13
N ARG A 339 12.70 -19.40 -45.08
CA ARG A 339 12.43 -18.43 -44.00
C ARG A 339 10.95 -18.06 -43.92
N ALA A 340 10.26 -17.94 -45.05
CA ALA A 340 8.82 -17.68 -45.07
C ALA A 340 8.01 -18.80 -44.39
N LEU A 341 8.39 -20.07 -44.60
CA LEU A 341 7.76 -21.23 -43.94
C LEU A 341 8.04 -21.25 -42.43
N TYR A 342 9.26 -20.91 -42.01
CA TYR A 342 9.60 -20.72 -40.60
C TYR A 342 8.73 -19.63 -39.93
N LEU A 343 8.62 -18.45 -40.56
CA LEU A 343 7.80 -17.36 -40.04
C LEU A 343 6.31 -17.71 -40.02
N ALA A 344 5.83 -18.50 -41.00
CA ALA A 344 4.47 -19.04 -40.97
C ALA A 344 4.29 -20.01 -39.80
N SER A 345 5.28 -20.86 -39.50
CA SER A 345 5.28 -21.78 -38.36
C SER A 345 5.23 -21.07 -37.00
N ARG A 346 5.99 -19.99 -36.82
CA ARG A 346 5.96 -19.17 -35.59
C ARG A 346 4.61 -18.48 -35.39
N ARG A 347 4.05 -17.91 -36.47
CA ARG A 347 2.71 -17.30 -36.45
C ARG A 347 1.62 -18.33 -36.11
N TYR A 348 1.76 -19.56 -36.59
CA TYR A 348 0.86 -20.66 -36.26
C TYR A 348 0.95 -21.05 -34.76
N GLY A 349 2.16 -21.16 -34.21
CA GLY A 349 2.36 -21.44 -32.79
C GLY A 349 1.72 -20.39 -31.88
N GLU A 350 1.92 -19.11 -32.19
CA GLU A 350 1.30 -17.99 -31.45
C GLU A 350 -0.23 -18.01 -31.54
N ALA A 351 -0.81 -18.35 -32.69
CA ALA A 351 -2.25 -18.46 -32.86
C ALA A 351 -2.86 -19.59 -32.00
N LEU A 352 -2.19 -20.73 -31.87
CA LEU A 352 -2.65 -21.84 -31.01
C LEU A 352 -2.61 -21.49 -29.52
N GLU A 353 -1.57 -20.79 -29.07
CA GLU A 353 -1.49 -20.30 -27.69
C GLU A 353 -2.61 -19.31 -27.37
N HIS A 354 -2.94 -18.43 -28.33
CA HIS A 354 -4.06 -17.52 -28.19
C HIS A 354 -5.42 -18.22 -28.18
N ILE A 355 -5.66 -19.22 -29.02
CA ILE A 355 -6.90 -20.02 -29.03
C ILE A 355 -7.10 -20.71 -27.68
N ALA A 356 -6.04 -21.33 -27.14
CA ALA A 356 -6.09 -21.97 -25.83
C ALA A 356 -6.37 -21.00 -24.66
N ALA A 357 -6.10 -19.69 -24.85
CA ALA A 357 -6.32 -18.67 -23.83
C ALA A 357 -7.76 -18.10 -23.78
N PHE A 358 -8.63 -18.46 -24.73
CA PHE A 358 -10.01 -17.98 -24.75
C PHE A 358 -10.96 -18.97 -24.03
N ASP A 359 -11.67 -18.47 -23.02
CA ASP A 359 -12.69 -19.22 -22.29
C ASP A 359 -14.03 -19.26 -23.06
N LEU A 360 -14.06 -20.03 -24.16
CA LEU A 360 -15.26 -20.19 -24.99
C LEU A 360 -16.40 -20.89 -24.24
N GLN A 361 -16.07 -21.87 -23.38
CA GLN A 361 -17.08 -22.53 -22.53
C GLN A 361 -17.69 -21.58 -21.50
N GLY A 362 -16.89 -20.71 -20.88
CA GLY A 362 -17.39 -19.71 -19.96
C GLY A 362 -18.28 -18.67 -20.65
N LEU A 363 -17.91 -18.22 -21.86
CA LEU A 363 -18.77 -17.34 -22.66
C LEU A 363 -20.09 -18.03 -23.03
N ARG A 364 -20.05 -19.31 -23.41
CA ARG A 364 -21.24 -20.13 -23.70
C ARG A 364 -22.18 -20.21 -22.50
N ALA A 365 -21.64 -20.56 -21.33
CA ALA A 365 -22.41 -20.67 -20.10
C ALA A 365 -23.00 -19.31 -19.68
N THR A 366 -22.25 -18.23 -19.87
CA THR A 366 -22.72 -16.86 -19.59
C THR A 366 -23.87 -16.46 -20.52
N ILE A 367 -23.78 -16.75 -21.83
CA ILE A 367 -24.89 -16.52 -22.77
C ILE A 367 -26.11 -17.34 -22.36
N GLY A 368 -25.92 -18.59 -21.95
CA GLY A 368 -26.98 -19.48 -21.52
C GLY A 368 -27.74 -19.00 -20.28
N ASP A 369 -27.05 -18.40 -19.29
CA ASP A 369 -27.67 -17.89 -18.05
C ASP A 369 -28.19 -16.46 -18.20
N LEU A 370 -27.57 -15.61 -19.01
CA LEU A 370 -28.00 -14.21 -19.17
C LEU A 370 -29.25 -14.06 -20.03
N TYR A 371 -29.41 -14.87 -21.08
CA TYR A 371 -30.45 -14.66 -22.08
C TYR A 371 -31.61 -15.65 -21.91
N ASP A 372 -32.68 -15.17 -21.29
CA ASP A 372 -33.95 -15.90 -21.20
C ASP A 372 -34.68 -15.97 -22.56
N ASP A 373 -34.44 -15.00 -23.46
CA ASP A 373 -34.98 -14.99 -24.82
C ASP A 373 -34.25 -16.02 -25.71
N ALA A 374 -34.96 -17.10 -26.06
CA ALA A 374 -34.38 -18.20 -26.83
C ALA A 374 -33.82 -17.75 -28.21
N PRO A 375 -34.50 -16.93 -29.04
CA PRO A 375 -33.95 -16.44 -30.30
C PRO A 375 -32.64 -15.65 -30.17
N ALA A 376 -32.54 -14.70 -29.23
CA ALA A 376 -31.31 -13.93 -29.03
C ALA A 376 -30.16 -14.81 -28.52
N ARG A 377 -30.45 -15.69 -27.55
CA ARG A 377 -29.50 -16.67 -27.01
C ARG A 377 -28.97 -17.58 -28.11
N ASP A 378 -29.87 -18.19 -28.88
CA ASP A 378 -29.52 -19.19 -29.90
C ASP A 378 -28.71 -18.54 -31.03
N ARG A 379 -28.99 -17.27 -31.39
CA ARG A 379 -28.17 -16.50 -32.34
C ARG A 379 -26.74 -16.29 -31.84
N LEU A 380 -26.55 -15.94 -30.56
CA LEU A 380 -25.23 -15.74 -29.97
C LEU A 380 -24.47 -17.06 -29.83
N LEU A 381 -25.16 -18.13 -29.43
CA LEU A 381 -24.59 -19.47 -29.36
C LEU A 381 -24.15 -19.98 -30.73
N ALA A 382 -24.97 -19.80 -31.78
CA ALA A 382 -24.59 -20.18 -33.14
C ALA A 382 -23.36 -19.41 -33.66
N ARG A 383 -23.23 -18.12 -33.32
CA ARG A 383 -22.02 -17.34 -33.62
C ARG A 383 -20.80 -17.88 -32.85
N LEU A 384 -20.98 -18.28 -31.59
CA LEU A 384 -19.92 -18.90 -30.79
C LEU A 384 -19.50 -20.25 -31.38
N ASP A 385 -20.45 -21.08 -31.78
CA ASP A 385 -20.21 -22.36 -32.46
C ASP A 385 -19.38 -22.17 -33.72
N ALA A 386 -19.68 -21.14 -34.53
CA ALA A 386 -18.91 -20.84 -35.73
C ALA A 386 -17.45 -20.43 -35.42
N VAL A 387 -17.25 -19.60 -34.39
CA VAL A 387 -15.91 -19.18 -33.93
C VAL A 387 -15.13 -20.37 -33.36
N GLU A 388 -15.79 -21.22 -32.58
CA GLU A 388 -15.20 -22.43 -32.00
C GLU A 388 -14.85 -23.48 -33.06
N ALA A 389 -15.76 -23.73 -34.02
CA ALA A 389 -15.51 -24.63 -35.14
C ALA A 389 -14.31 -24.20 -35.98
N GLN A 390 -14.16 -22.89 -36.23
CA GLN A 390 -13.01 -22.35 -36.95
C GLN A 390 -11.70 -22.51 -36.17
N ALA A 391 -11.74 -22.36 -34.84
CA ALA A 391 -10.58 -22.62 -33.98
C ALA A 391 -10.19 -24.12 -33.96
N VAL A 392 -11.17 -25.03 -33.91
CA VAL A 392 -10.96 -26.49 -34.00
C VAL A 392 -10.40 -26.89 -35.36
N GLN A 393 -10.90 -26.29 -36.44
CA GLN A 393 -10.38 -26.52 -37.80
C GLN A 393 -8.90 -26.12 -37.92
N TRP A 394 -8.53 -24.98 -37.33
CA TRP A 394 -7.14 -24.52 -37.30
C TRP A 394 -6.24 -25.35 -36.41
N ALA A 395 -6.75 -25.92 -35.32
CA ALA A 395 -5.97 -26.84 -34.47
C ALA A 395 -5.49 -28.10 -35.24
N GLY A 396 -6.16 -28.46 -36.34
CA GLY A 396 -5.84 -29.61 -37.19
C GLY A 396 -5.25 -29.29 -38.58
N GLY A 397 -5.00 -28.02 -38.94
CA GLY A 397 -4.71 -27.61 -40.33
C GLY A 397 -3.86 -26.35 -40.47
N GLU A 398 -3.83 -25.74 -41.67
CA GLU A 398 -3.15 -24.45 -41.90
C GLU A 398 -4.03 -23.26 -41.52
N ILE A 399 -3.42 -22.18 -41.02
CA ILE A 399 -4.08 -20.89 -40.75
C ILE A 399 -3.73 -19.93 -41.89
N PRO A 400 -4.69 -19.54 -42.75
CA PRO A 400 -4.43 -18.57 -43.80
C PRO A 400 -4.04 -17.20 -43.22
N ALA A 401 -3.09 -16.51 -43.85
CA ALA A 401 -2.61 -15.21 -43.40
C ALA A 401 -3.72 -14.14 -43.50
N GLY A 402 -4.17 -13.60 -42.36
CA GLY A 402 -5.24 -12.59 -42.27
C GLY A 402 -6.48 -13.10 -41.52
N ASP A 403 -6.78 -14.39 -41.62
CA ASP A 403 -8.00 -14.97 -41.03
C ASP A 403 -7.94 -14.99 -39.51
N PHE A 404 -6.76 -15.16 -38.91
CA PHE A 404 -6.61 -15.15 -37.45
C PHE A 404 -6.94 -13.78 -36.82
N GLU A 405 -6.55 -12.68 -37.45
CA GLU A 405 -6.91 -11.33 -36.97
C GLU A 405 -8.40 -11.05 -37.16
N ALA A 406 -8.99 -11.51 -38.27
CA ALA A 406 -10.42 -11.42 -38.50
C ALA A 406 -11.20 -12.24 -37.44
N TRP A 407 -10.75 -13.45 -37.13
CA TRP A 407 -11.34 -14.30 -36.10
C TRP A 407 -11.24 -13.69 -34.71
N LYS A 408 -10.09 -13.12 -34.33
CA LYS A 408 -9.95 -12.37 -33.06
C LYS A 408 -10.94 -11.21 -32.98
N LYS A 409 -11.12 -10.46 -34.08
CA LYS A 409 -12.11 -9.39 -34.16
C LYS A 409 -13.54 -9.94 -34.03
N SER A 410 -13.86 -11.05 -34.68
CA SER A 410 -15.17 -11.70 -34.59
C SER A 410 -15.49 -12.21 -33.19
N LEU A 411 -14.52 -12.84 -32.51
CA LEU A 411 -14.68 -13.26 -31.11
C LEU A 411 -14.81 -12.07 -30.17
N ALA A 412 -14.00 -11.02 -30.36
CA ALA A 412 -14.13 -9.79 -29.58
C ALA A 412 -15.49 -9.10 -29.80
N ALA A 413 -15.98 -9.05 -31.03
CA ALA A 413 -17.30 -8.50 -31.37
C ALA A 413 -18.43 -9.36 -30.77
N LEU A 414 -18.36 -10.69 -30.88
CA LEU A 414 -19.33 -11.59 -30.24
C LEU A 414 -19.35 -11.41 -28.73
N ARG A 415 -18.17 -11.33 -28.11
CA ARG A 415 -18.04 -11.10 -26.67
C ARG A 415 -18.66 -9.76 -26.26
N HIS A 416 -18.38 -8.71 -27.02
CA HIS A 416 -18.96 -7.40 -26.82
C HIS A 416 -20.48 -7.44 -26.99
N ASP A 417 -20.99 -8.14 -28.01
CA ASP A 417 -22.43 -8.28 -28.22
C ASP A 417 -23.10 -9.04 -27.07
N ALA A 418 -22.53 -10.18 -26.68
CA ALA A 418 -23.08 -11.05 -25.65
C ALA A 418 -23.05 -10.42 -24.25
N LEU A 419 -21.97 -9.74 -23.90
CA LEU A 419 -21.72 -9.27 -22.53
C LEU A 419 -22.04 -7.80 -22.32
N VAL A 420 -22.18 -7.03 -23.40
CA VAL A 420 -22.28 -5.57 -23.35
C VAL A 420 -23.53 -5.07 -24.09
N THR A 421 -23.63 -5.20 -25.41
CA THR A 421 -24.72 -4.54 -26.17
C THR A 421 -26.06 -5.27 -26.09
N GLY A 422 -26.05 -6.60 -26.00
CA GLY A 422 -27.26 -7.41 -25.85
C GLY A 422 -27.57 -7.81 -24.41
N ASN A 423 -26.72 -7.44 -23.44
CA ASN A 423 -26.81 -7.92 -22.08
C ASN A 423 -28.08 -7.40 -21.38
N PRO A 424 -29.04 -8.26 -21.00
CA PRO A 424 -30.32 -7.81 -20.44
C PRO A 424 -30.18 -7.19 -19.04
N LEU A 425 -29.03 -7.35 -18.38
CA LEU A 425 -28.75 -6.69 -17.09
C LEU A 425 -28.28 -5.24 -17.25
N PHE A 426 -27.88 -4.84 -18.45
CA PHE A 426 -27.40 -3.49 -18.73
C PHE A 426 -28.57 -2.65 -19.25
N ASP A 427 -29.31 -2.05 -18.31
CA ASP A 427 -30.27 -0.98 -18.58
C ASP A 427 -29.58 0.41 -18.75
N PHE A 428 -28.26 0.40 -18.97
CA PHE A 428 -27.38 1.56 -19.05
C PHE A 428 -26.36 1.39 -20.18
N ASP A 429 -25.99 2.49 -20.82
CA ASP A 429 -25.07 2.51 -21.96
C ASP A 429 -23.63 2.94 -21.58
N GLU A 430 -23.43 3.44 -20.37
CA GLU A 430 -22.18 4.07 -19.95
C GLU A 430 -21.73 3.63 -18.55
N ILE A 431 -20.41 3.54 -18.36
CA ILE A 431 -19.79 3.26 -17.05
C ILE A 431 -18.85 4.41 -16.69
N VAL A 432 -19.02 4.98 -15.49
CA VAL A 432 -18.02 5.85 -14.87
C VAL A 432 -16.97 4.97 -14.17
N PHE A 433 -15.69 5.29 -14.33
CA PHE A 433 -14.60 4.59 -13.67
C PHE A 433 -13.37 5.48 -13.49
N VAL A 434 -12.40 5.02 -12.69
CA VAL A 434 -11.13 5.73 -12.48
C VAL A 434 -10.01 5.01 -13.21
N LYS A 435 -9.27 5.74 -14.05
CA LYS A 435 -7.93 5.33 -14.51
C LYS A 435 -6.91 5.81 -13.49
N ARG A 436 -6.05 4.91 -12.99
CA ARG A 436 -4.96 5.22 -12.07
C ARG A 436 -4.01 4.04 -11.91
N PHE A 437 -2.73 4.31 -11.68
CA PHE A 437 -1.79 3.27 -11.25
C PHE A 437 -2.21 2.63 -9.92
N THR A 438 -1.97 1.32 -9.80
CA THR A 438 -2.24 0.57 -8.56
C THR A 438 -1.49 1.16 -7.38
N TYR A 439 -2.17 1.42 -6.26
CA TYR A 439 -1.49 1.87 -5.04
C TYR A 439 -0.58 0.77 -4.49
N SER A 440 0.53 1.20 -3.91
CA SER A 440 1.57 0.30 -3.36
C SER A 440 1.68 0.40 -1.84
N ALA A 441 0.63 0.85 -1.15
CA ALA A 441 0.62 0.99 0.30
C ALA A 441 0.81 -0.36 1.01
N ASN A 442 1.36 -0.28 2.23
CA ASN A 442 1.62 -1.46 3.04
C ASN A 442 0.36 -2.01 3.74
N HIS A 443 -0.70 -1.22 3.89
CA HIS A 443 -1.99 -1.64 4.44
C HIS A 443 -3.12 -1.01 3.63
N TYR A 444 -4.33 -1.56 3.74
CA TYR A 444 -5.50 -1.05 3.00
C TYR A 444 -5.89 0.39 3.39
N TYR A 445 -5.51 0.84 4.59
CA TYR A 445 -5.87 2.16 5.15
C TYR A 445 -4.72 3.17 5.10
N THR A 446 -3.59 2.83 4.48
CA THR A 446 -2.41 3.71 4.40
C THR A 446 -2.14 4.20 2.98
N GLU A 447 -3.12 4.02 2.08
CA GLU A 447 -3.04 4.41 0.67
C GLU A 447 -2.63 5.89 0.49
N PHE A 448 -3.19 6.78 1.32
CA PHE A 448 -2.89 8.21 1.31
C PHE A 448 -1.62 8.62 2.08
N ILE A 449 -1.06 7.70 2.86
CA ILE A 449 0.09 7.95 3.75
C ILE A 449 1.40 7.49 3.12
N ASN A 450 1.46 6.24 2.66
CA ASN A 450 2.72 5.58 2.30
C ASN A 450 2.71 4.82 0.97
N SER A 451 1.67 4.99 0.15
CA SER A 451 1.76 4.59 -1.26
C SER A 451 2.86 5.36 -1.97
N ARG A 452 3.55 4.69 -2.91
CA ARG A 452 4.47 5.37 -3.81
C ARG A 452 3.70 6.44 -4.60
N TRP A 453 4.22 7.66 -4.60
CA TRP A 453 3.69 8.73 -5.43
C TRP A 453 3.82 8.36 -6.92
N THR A 454 2.67 8.09 -7.53
CA THR A 454 2.56 7.64 -8.92
C THR A 454 1.39 8.39 -9.58
N PRO A 455 1.55 9.69 -9.87
CA PRO A 455 0.50 10.51 -10.45
C PRO A 455 0.18 10.04 -11.87
N GLY A 456 -1.03 10.37 -12.32
CA GLY A 456 -1.56 9.97 -13.62
C GLY A 456 -2.96 9.39 -13.52
N GLY A 457 -3.64 9.39 -14.66
CA GLY A 457 -4.98 8.88 -14.80
C GLY A 457 -6.05 9.97 -14.74
N ASN A 458 -7.31 9.54 -14.72
CA ASN A 458 -8.46 10.43 -14.85
C ASN A 458 -9.73 9.77 -14.28
N LEU A 459 -10.75 10.59 -14.06
CA LEU A 459 -12.13 10.13 -13.99
C LEU A 459 -12.66 9.99 -15.43
N CYS A 460 -13.19 8.82 -15.76
CA CYS A 460 -13.50 8.45 -17.13
C CYS A 460 -14.93 7.98 -17.29
N VAL A 461 -15.50 8.17 -18.47
CA VAL A 461 -16.75 7.54 -18.91
C VAL A 461 -16.44 6.63 -20.08
N LEU A 462 -16.82 5.36 -19.95
CA LEU A 462 -16.76 4.34 -21.00
C LEU A 462 -18.14 4.22 -21.65
N ASP A 463 -18.22 4.45 -22.95
CA ASP A 463 -19.38 4.10 -23.77
C ASP A 463 -19.31 2.59 -24.09
N LEU A 464 -20.33 1.87 -23.64
CA LEU A 464 -20.40 0.41 -23.75
C LEU A 464 -20.73 -0.07 -25.16
N LYS A 465 -21.28 0.77 -26.04
CA LYS A 465 -21.63 0.37 -27.41
C LYS A 465 -20.43 0.48 -28.36
N THR A 466 -19.59 1.48 -28.13
CA THR A 466 -18.47 1.84 -29.00
C THR A 466 -17.11 1.46 -28.42
N GLY A 467 -17.04 1.22 -27.11
CA GLY A 467 -15.79 1.01 -26.38
C GLY A 467 -14.94 2.29 -26.23
N GLN A 468 -15.47 3.46 -26.59
CA GLN A 468 -14.76 4.73 -26.46
C GLN A 468 -14.72 5.20 -25.02
N VAL A 469 -13.60 5.82 -24.63
CA VAL A 469 -13.42 6.39 -23.30
C VAL A 469 -13.22 7.89 -23.39
N ARG A 470 -14.02 8.63 -22.62
CA ARG A 470 -13.90 10.08 -22.44
C ARG A 470 -13.36 10.39 -21.06
N GLU A 471 -12.37 11.26 -21.01
CA GLU A 471 -11.82 11.79 -19.76
C GLU A 471 -12.60 13.03 -19.29
N LEU A 472 -12.99 13.05 -18.01
CA LEU A 472 -13.81 14.13 -17.44
C LEU A 472 -12.98 15.28 -16.89
N CYS A 473 -11.77 14.99 -16.39
CA CYS A 473 -10.94 15.95 -15.66
C CYS A 473 -9.49 15.98 -16.21
N PRO A 474 -9.26 16.19 -17.52
CA PRO A 474 -7.90 16.19 -18.10
C PRO A 474 -6.97 17.21 -17.44
N SER A 475 -7.50 18.33 -16.92
CA SER A 475 -6.71 19.31 -16.17
C SER A 475 -6.14 18.80 -14.84
N LEU A 476 -6.56 17.62 -14.37
CA LEU A 476 -6.14 17.00 -13.10
C LEU A 476 -5.22 15.78 -13.30
N GLU A 477 -4.75 15.51 -14.52
CA GLU A 477 -3.92 14.33 -14.86
C GLU A 477 -2.62 14.24 -14.04
N GLY A 478 -2.10 15.37 -13.55
CA GLY A 478 -0.85 15.45 -12.78
C GLY A 478 -0.96 14.95 -11.33
N GLY A 479 -2.16 14.60 -10.88
CA GLY A 479 -2.42 14.12 -9.52
C GLY A 479 -2.85 12.66 -9.46
N VAL A 480 -3.51 12.32 -8.36
CA VAL A 480 -3.98 10.98 -8.05
C VAL A 480 -5.45 11.06 -7.67
N PHE A 481 -6.30 10.42 -8.46
CA PHE A 481 -7.72 10.23 -8.16
C PHE A 481 -7.88 9.14 -7.11
N GLU A 482 -8.89 9.21 -6.27
CA GLU A 482 -9.22 8.16 -5.31
C GLU A 482 -10.63 7.61 -5.58
N ARG A 483 -11.55 7.60 -4.62
CA ARG A 483 -12.92 7.10 -4.83
C ARG A 483 -13.85 8.22 -5.29
N PHE A 484 -14.96 7.82 -5.92
CA PHE A 484 -16.03 8.71 -6.34
C PHE A 484 -17.41 8.10 -6.07
N ASP A 485 -18.44 8.94 -6.18
CA ASP A 485 -19.84 8.54 -6.23
C ASP A 485 -20.60 9.37 -7.28
N VAL A 486 -21.67 8.80 -7.82
CA VAL A 486 -22.52 9.41 -8.85
C VAL A 486 -23.83 9.84 -8.22
N SER A 487 -24.22 11.10 -8.44
CA SER A 487 -25.49 11.66 -7.98
C SER A 487 -26.69 10.84 -8.44
N PHE A 488 -27.79 10.89 -7.70
CA PHE A 488 -28.98 10.06 -7.97
C PHE A 488 -29.62 10.36 -9.34
N ASP A 489 -29.51 11.59 -9.85
CA ASP A 489 -29.99 11.97 -11.18
C ASP A 489 -28.98 11.64 -12.30
N ALA A 490 -27.82 11.07 -11.95
CA ALA A 490 -26.72 10.75 -12.86
C ALA A 490 -26.17 11.94 -13.66
N LYS A 491 -26.21 13.16 -13.08
CA LYS A 491 -25.69 14.36 -13.76
C LYS A 491 -24.35 14.85 -13.23
N ARG A 492 -24.01 14.51 -11.99
CA ARG A 492 -22.83 14.98 -11.27
C ARG A 492 -22.08 13.84 -10.60
N ILE A 493 -20.77 13.99 -10.49
CA ILE A 493 -19.86 13.04 -9.86
C ILE A 493 -19.05 13.76 -8.80
N VAL A 494 -19.06 13.25 -7.58
CA VAL A 494 -18.21 13.74 -6.47
C VAL A 494 -17.04 12.77 -6.30
N PHE A 495 -15.82 13.28 -6.15
CA PHE A 495 -14.62 12.45 -6.09
C PHE A 495 -13.53 13.06 -5.22
N ALA A 496 -12.61 12.22 -4.73
CA ALA A 496 -11.42 12.65 -4.03
C ALA A 496 -10.20 12.68 -4.98
N TRP A 497 -9.39 13.74 -4.88
CA TRP A 497 -8.18 13.91 -5.68
C TRP A 497 -7.07 14.59 -4.87
N LYS A 498 -5.82 14.21 -5.16
CA LYS A 498 -4.60 14.75 -4.54
C LYS A 498 -3.62 15.21 -5.61
N GLY A 499 -3.19 16.47 -5.57
CA GLY A 499 -2.38 17.08 -6.63
C GLY A 499 -0.89 16.85 -6.52
N ALA A 500 -0.37 16.74 -5.30
CA ALA A 500 1.05 16.48 -5.06
C ALA A 500 1.25 15.48 -3.92
N HIS A 501 2.41 14.80 -3.92
CA HIS A 501 2.80 13.84 -2.87
C HIS A 501 2.63 14.40 -1.45
N GLN A 502 2.92 15.70 -1.28
CA GLN A 502 2.97 16.41 0.00
C GLN A 502 1.74 17.27 0.29
N GLU A 503 0.64 16.99 -0.40
CA GLU A 503 -0.66 17.60 -0.15
C GLU A 503 -1.65 16.53 0.36
N GLY A 504 -2.77 16.98 0.91
CA GLY A 504 -3.86 16.08 1.30
C GLY A 504 -4.86 15.86 0.17
N TYR A 505 -5.59 14.74 0.20
CA TYR A 505 -6.77 14.58 -0.66
C TYR A 505 -7.84 15.63 -0.37
N ARG A 506 -8.49 16.12 -1.42
CA ARG A 506 -9.61 17.06 -1.34
C ARG A 506 -10.79 16.52 -2.16
N ILE A 507 -11.99 16.94 -1.77
CA ILE A 507 -13.22 16.58 -2.49
C ILE A 507 -13.47 17.57 -3.61
N TYR A 508 -13.81 17.06 -4.79
CA TYR A 508 -14.17 17.77 -6.00
C TYR A 508 -15.52 17.28 -6.52
N GLU A 509 -16.19 18.07 -7.34
CA GLU A 509 -17.38 17.68 -8.09
C GLU A 509 -17.23 18.13 -9.55
N VAL A 510 -17.75 17.33 -10.48
CA VAL A 510 -17.80 17.62 -11.92
C VAL A 510 -19.12 17.13 -12.49
N ASN A 511 -19.60 17.77 -13.55
CA ASN A 511 -20.72 17.27 -14.34
C ASN A 511 -20.26 16.06 -15.17
N VAL A 512 -21.20 15.16 -15.49
CA VAL A 512 -20.92 13.96 -16.28
C VAL A 512 -20.44 14.27 -17.70
N ASP A 513 -20.79 15.43 -18.25
CA ASP A 513 -20.28 15.94 -19.53
C ASP A 513 -18.84 16.49 -19.45
N GLY A 514 -18.24 16.55 -18.26
CA GLY A 514 -16.89 17.07 -18.00
C GLY A 514 -16.85 18.57 -17.69
N THR A 515 -17.99 19.27 -17.68
CA THR A 515 -18.08 20.68 -17.33
C THR A 515 -18.22 20.89 -15.82
N GLY A 516 -18.10 22.13 -15.35
CA GLY A 516 -18.42 22.48 -13.96
C GLY A 516 -17.48 21.90 -12.90
N LEU A 517 -16.26 21.47 -13.29
CA LEU A 517 -15.25 20.98 -12.36
C LEU A 517 -14.96 22.03 -11.27
N ARG A 518 -15.17 21.65 -10.01
CA ARG A 518 -14.90 22.52 -8.85
C ARG A 518 -14.36 21.74 -7.66
N GLN A 519 -13.45 22.38 -6.91
CA GLN A 519 -13.00 21.90 -5.61
C GLN A 519 -14.04 22.29 -4.54
N ILE A 520 -14.40 21.34 -3.67
CA ILE A 520 -15.38 21.52 -2.60
C ILE A 520 -14.69 21.69 -1.25
N THR A 521 -13.72 20.84 -0.92
CA THR A 521 -12.98 20.96 0.36
C THR A 521 -11.62 21.59 0.16
N PHE A 522 -11.18 22.35 1.17
CA PHE A 522 -9.90 23.07 1.16
C PHE A 522 -9.09 22.73 2.42
N PRO A 523 -7.76 22.88 2.40
CA PRO A 523 -6.94 22.88 3.61
C PRO A 523 -7.58 23.71 4.72
N GLN A 524 -7.56 23.20 5.96
CA GLN A 524 -7.95 24.03 7.10
C GLN A 524 -6.92 25.15 7.33
N ASP A 525 -7.37 26.29 7.86
CA ASP A 525 -6.54 27.50 7.99
C ASP A 525 -5.21 27.26 8.73
N ASN A 526 -5.22 26.34 9.71
CA ASN A 526 -4.05 25.99 10.51
C ASN A 526 -3.24 24.80 9.94
N GLU A 527 -3.54 24.28 8.75
CA GLU A 527 -2.88 23.08 8.20
C GLU A 527 -1.36 23.25 8.08
N LYS A 528 -0.89 24.42 7.65
CA LYS A 528 0.56 24.72 7.61
C LYS A 528 1.21 24.61 8.98
N TRP A 529 0.51 25.05 10.03
CA TRP A 529 0.98 24.91 11.41
C TRP A 529 0.95 23.45 11.84
N LEU A 530 -0.13 22.70 11.55
CA LEU A 530 -0.24 21.27 11.86
C LEU A 530 0.90 20.47 11.23
N VAL A 531 1.17 20.69 9.94
CA VAL A 531 2.27 20.02 9.23
C VAL A 531 3.61 20.35 9.89
N LYS A 532 3.91 21.63 10.12
CA LYS A 532 5.16 22.05 10.78
C LYS A 532 5.30 21.47 12.19
N HIS A 533 4.20 21.41 12.93
CA HIS A 533 4.20 21.08 14.35
C HIS A 533 4.04 19.57 14.61
N TYR A 534 3.41 18.79 13.73
CA TYR A 534 3.08 17.37 13.96
C TYR A 534 3.75 16.39 13.00
N ARG A 535 4.39 16.84 11.92
CA ARG A 535 5.20 15.96 11.08
C ARG A 535 6.47 15.53 11.80
N ALA A 536 6.73 14.23 11.87
CA ALA A 536 8.00 13.67 12.32
C ALA A 536 8.71 12.87 11.22
N ARG A 537 7.95 12.34 10.25
CA ARG A 537 8.49 11.53 9.15
C ARG A 537 8.24 12.19 7.79
N PRO A 538 9.11 11.97 6.79
CA PRO A 538 9.00 12.65 5.51
C PRO A 538 7.96 12.03 4.56
N HIS A 539 7.49 10.80 4.79
CA HIS A 539 6.61 10.11 3.83
C HIS A 539 5.16 10.60 3.88
N TYR A 540 4.60 10.85 5.06
CA TYR A 540 3.28 11.46 5.21
C TYR A 540 3.39 12.99 5.29
N HIS A 541 2.45 13.69 4.66
CA HIS A 541 2.44 15.15 4.69
C HIS A 541 2.03 15.70 6.08
N HIS A 542 1.27 14.92 6.87
CA HIS A 542 0.81 15.25 8.22
C HIS A 542 -0.09 16.50 8.31
N GLY A 543 -0.89 16.72 7.27
CA GLY A 543 -2.04 17.61 7.26
C GLY A 543 -3.35 16.81 7.24
N THR A 544 -4.41 17.40 6.69
CA THR A 544 -5.71 16.75 6.54
C THR A 544 -5.91 16.13 5.18
N ASP A 545 -6.62 15.02 5.11
CA ASP A 545 -7.09 14.35 3.90
C ASP A 545 -8.61 14.20 3.99
N ASP A 546 -9.32 14.56 2.92
CA ASP A 546 -10.76 14.33 2.75
C ASP A 546 -10.94 13.34 1.60
N MET A 547 -11.56 12.19 1.87
CA MET A 547 -11.55 11.01 1.00
C MET A 547 -12.90 10.29 0.97
N HIS A 548 -13.09 9.36 0.04
CA HIS A 548 -14.27 8.50 -0.06
C HIS A 548 -15.63 9.24 0.00
N PRO A 549 -15.90 10.23 -0.87
CA PRO A 549 -17.17 10.94 -0.84
C PRO A 549 -18.34 10.07 -1.33
N CYS A 550 -19.55 10.32 -0.81
CA CYS A 550 -20.82 9.81 -1.34
C CYS A 550 -21.94 10.84 -1.18
N TYR A 551 -22.93 10.78 -2.08
CA TYR A 551 -24.10 11.66 -2.02
C TYR A 551 -25.12 11.18 -0.99
N LEU A 552 -25.74 12.14 -0.29
CA LEU A 552 -26.85 11.92 0.63
C LEU A 552 -28.19 12.29 -0.02
N ALA A 553 -29.29 11.72 0.48
CA ALA A 553 -30.63 11.93 -0.05
C ALA A 553 -31.13 13.38 0.07
N ASP A 554 -30.60 14.15 1.03
CA ASP A 554 -30.91 15.57 1.23
C ASP A 554 -29.98 16.51 0.44
N GLY A 555 -29.27 15.98 -0.56
CA GLY A 555 -28.35 16.70 -1.41
C GLY A 555 -26.96 16.95 -0.80
N HIS A 556 -26.75 16.67 0.48
CA HIS A 556 -25.44 16.82 1.12
C HIS A 556 -24.44 15.76 0.65
N ILE A 557 -23.18 15.92 1.05
CA ILE A 557 -22.09 14.98 0.76
C ILE A 557 -21.55 14.44 2.08
N ALA A 558 -21.49 13.12 2.21
CA ALA A 558 -20.74 12.45 3.26
C ALA A 558 -19.37 12.02 2.74
N PHE A 559 -18.36 11.97 3.61
CA PHE A 559 -16.98 11.60 3.26
C PHE A 559 -16.22 11.20 4.52
N ILE A 560 -15.03 10.62 4.39
CA ILE A 560 -14.13 10.38 5.53
C ILE A 560 -13.03 11.43 5.58
N SER A 561 -12.55 11.77 6.77
CA SER A 561 -11.47 12.75 6.91
C SER A 561 -10.57 12.54 8.13
N THR A 562 -9.30 12.94 7.97
CA THR A 562 -8.30 13.01 9.05
C THR A 562 -8.34 14.33 9.83
N ARG A 563 -9.29 15.23 9.53
CA ARG A 563 -9.57 16.47 10.30
C ARG A 563 -9.79 16.26 11.79
N CYS A 564 -10.08 15.04 12.23
CA CYS A 564 -10.19 14.68 13.64
C CYS A 564 -8.84 14.81 14.38
N GLN A 565 -7.71 14.71 13.68
CA GLN A 565 -6.35 14.79 14.24
C GLN A 565 -6.06 13.67 15.26
N TYR A 566 -6.55 12.45 14.98
CA TYR A 566 -6.28 11.28 15.81
C TYR A 566 -5.26 10.36 15.14
N GLY A 567 -4.36 9.77 15.94
CA GLY A 567 -3.51 8.67 15.50
C GLY A 567 -4.14 7.33 15.85
N ILE A 568 -3.94 6.33 15.01
CA ILE A 568 -4.39 4.95 15.29
C ILE A 568 -3.64 4.43 16.52
N LEU A 569 -4.31 3.68 17.39
CA LEU A 569 -3.78 3.28 18.70
C LEU A 569 -2.51 2.41 18.62
N CYS A 570 -2.36 1.60 17.55
CA CYS A 570 -1.26 0.65 17.36
C CYS A 570 -0.01 1.19 16.63
N ASP A 571 0.03 2.46 16.17
CA ASP A 571 1.28 3.04 15.62
C ASP A 571 1.35 4.56 15.75
N ALA A 572 2.52 5.16 15.55
CA ALA A 572 2.68 6.60 15.56
C ALA A 572 1.73 7.27 14.54
N PRO A 573 1.18 8.46 14.85
CA PRO A 573 0.25 9.15 13.95
C PRO A 573 0.82 9.47 12.55
N ASP A 574 2.14 9.56 12.43
CA ASP A 574 2.83 9.75 11.14
C ASP A 574 2.74 8.53 10.22
N ASP A 575 2.66 7.34 10.81
CA ASP A 575 2.60 6.08 10.10
C ASP A 575 1.15 5.63 9.92
N PHE A 576 0.31 5.72 10.97
CA PHE A 576 -1.12 5.41 10.94
C PHE A 576 -1.97 6.52 11.57
N THR A 577 -2.71 7.25 10.74
CA THR A 577 -3.67 8.27 11.17
C THR A 577 -5.11 7.79 11.00
N THR A 578 -6.02 8.32 11.82
CA THR A 578 -7.44 7.89 11.85
C THR A 578 -8.29 8.72 10.90
N THR A 579 -9.21 8.05 10.20
CA THR A 579 -10.27 8.68 9.41
C THR A 579 -11.62 8.50 10.09
N THR A 580 -12.43 9.56 10.14
CA THR A 580 -13.81 9.52 10.68
C THR A 580 -14.79 10.08 9.66
N LEU A 581 -16.07 9.72 9.72
CA LEU A 581 -17.09 10.27 8.82
C LEU A 581 -17.40 11.74 9.11
N TYR A 582 -17.61 12.50 8.04
CA TYR A 582 -18.10 13.88 8.02
C TYR A 582 -19.23 14.00 6.99
N ARG A 583 -20.05 15.04 7.16
CA ARG A 583 -20.96 15.54 6.14
C ARG A 583 -20.76 17.04 5.93
N MET A 584 -21.14 17.53 4.76
CA MET A 584 -21.17 18.96 4.43
C MET A 584 -22.27 19.25 3.41
N ASP A 585 -22.66 20.51 3.28
CA ASP A 585 -23.52 20.92 2.18
C ASP A 585 -22.77 20.86 0.82
N PRO A 586 -23.47 20.96 -0.33
CA PRO A 586 -22.84 20.90 -1.64
C PRO A 586 -21.81 22.01 -1.89
N GLN A 587 -21.86 23.11 -1.12
CA GLN A 587 -20.93 24.24 -1.25
C GLN A 587 -19.68 24.04 -0.39
N GLY A 588 -19.55 22.92 0.32
CA GLY A 588 -18.42 22.63 1.21
C GLY A 588 -18.48 23.37 2.55
N LYS A 589 -19.64 23.95 2.89
CA LYS A 589 -19.87 24.65 4.15
C LYS A 589 -20.60 23.73 5.14
N HIS A 590 -20.77 24.23 6.37
CA HIS A 590 -21.46 23.54 7.46
C HIS A 590 -20.97 22.11 7.73
N MET A 591 -19.65 21.91 7.61
CA MET A 591 -19.02 20.61 7.81
C MET A 591 -19.27 20.11 9.23
N GLN A 592 -19.83 18.91 9.35
CA GLN A 592 -20.16 18.26 10.61
C GLN A 592 -19.49 16.90 10.67
N ARG A 593 -18.78 16.63 11.76
CA ARG A 593 -18.27 15.28 12.06
C ARG A 593 -19.42 14.38 12.51
N LEU A 594 -19.56 13.22 11.88
CA LEU A 594 -20.62 12.24 12.14
C LEU A 594 -20.23 11.17 13.16
N SER A 595 -18.93 10.94 13.34
CA SER A 595 -18.40 9.94 14.27
C SER A 595 -17.19 10.46 15.02
N LYS A 596 -17.01 10.02 16.26
CA LYS A 596 -15.83 10.35 17.08
C LYS A 596 -14.97 9.12 17.38
N SER A 597 -15.13 8.09 16.56
CA SER A 597 -14.40 6.83 16.63
C SER A 597 -12.90 7.05 16.89
N SER A 598 -12.35 6.26 17.82
CA SER A 598 -10.92 6.21 18.11
C SER A 598 -10.10 5.45 17.05
N VAL A 599 -10.76 4.95 16.01
CA VAL A 599 -10.23 4.05 14.99
C VAL A 599 -10.85 4.35 13.63
N SER A 600 -10.18 3.94 12.54
CA SER A 600 -10.56 4.38 11.19
C SER A 600 -11.88 3.82 10.69
N GLU A 601 -12.59 4.69 9.98
CA GLU A 601 -13.79 4.41 9.21
C GLU A 601 -13.53 4.63 7.72
N ALA A 602 -14.20 3.88 6.85
CA ALA A 602 -13.97 3.92 5.41
C ALA A 602 -15.20 3.59 4.57
N SER A 603 -15.13 4.02 3.30
CA SER A 603 -16.03 3.61 2.21
C SER A 603 -17.53 3.80 2.49
N PRO A 604 -17.98 5.01 2.88
CA PRO A 604 -19.40 5.27 3.10
C PRO A 604 -20.19 5.14 1.79
N VAL A 605 -21.37 4.52 1.86
CA VAL A 605 -22.35 4.43 0.77
C VAL A 605 -23.76 4.62 1.34
N LEU A 606 -24.60 5.42 0.68
CA LEU A 606 -26.00 5.56 1.09
C LEU A 606 -26.82 4.32 0.69
N MET A 607 -27.52 3.73 1.65
CA MET A 607 -28.39 2.57 1.45
C MET A 607 -29.80 2.98 0.98
N PRO A 608 -30.56 2.07 0.34
CA PRO A 608 -31.95 2.31 -0.06
C PRO A 608 -32.90 2.73 1.06
N ASP A 609 -32.59 2.39 2.32
CA ASP A 609 -33.36 2.78 3.50
C ASP A 609 -32.98 4.16 4.08
N GLY A 610 -32.01 4.84 3.46
CA GLY A 610 -31.55 6.18 3.86
C GLY A 610 -30.42 6.20 4.90
N ARG A 611 -29.96 5.04 5.39
CA ARG A 611 -28.76 4.96 6.27
C ARG A 611 -27.47 4.99 5.46
N ILE A 612 -26.38 5.44 6.06
CA ILE A 612 -25.02 5.35 5.52
C ILE A 612 -24.42 4.01 5.97
N LEU A 613 -24.11 3.11 5.04
CA LEU A 613 -23.28 1.91 5.26
C LEU A 613 -21.80 2.30 5.20
N TYR A 614 -20.97 1.79 6.10
CA TYR A 614 -19.54 2.07 6.14
C TYR A 614 -18.76 0.92 6.79
N THR A 615 -17.47 0.85 6.50
CA THR A 615 -16.54 -0.03 7.21
C THR A 615 -16.02 0.69 8.44
N ARG A 616 -16.02 0.02 9.60
CA ARG A 616 -15.40 0.50 10.84
C ARG A 616 -14.36 -0.51 11.32
N TRP A 617 -13.18 -0.04 11.62
CA TRP A 617 -12.20 -0.81 12.38
C TRP A 617 -12.67 -0.92 13.84
N GLU A 618 -12.63 -2.10 14.46
CA GLU A 618 -12.90 -2.27 15.90
C GLU A 618 -11.65 -2.65 16.71
N TYR A 619 -11.41 -1.94 17.84
CA TYR A 619 -10.27 -2.07 18.76
C TYR A 619 -10.62 -2.06 20.25
N PHE A 620 -11.89 -2.17 20.65
CA PHE A 620 -12.21 -2.16 22.07
C PHE A 620 -12.10 -3.55 22.70
N ASP A 621 -11.00 -3.81 23.42
CA ASP A 621 -10.69 -5.13 24.01
C ASP A 621 -10.80 -6.25 22.96
N LYS A 622 -10.26 -6.06 21.75
CA LYS A 622 -10.25 -7.04 20.65
C LYS A 622 -8.90 -7.04 19.93
N GLY A 623 -8.57 -8.16 19.28
CA GLY A 623 -7.31 -8.30 18.53
C GLY A 623 -7.14 -7.23 17.45
N ALA A 624 -5.95 -6.62 17.40
CA ALA A 624 -5.66 -5.42 16.63
C ALA A 624 -5.60 -5.63 15.09
N VAL A 625 -5.48 -6.87 14.65
CA VAL A 625 -5.35 -7.15 13.21
C VAL A 625 -6.67 -7.52 12.57
N SER A 626 -7.57 -8.11 13.34
CA SER A 626 -8.85 -8.58 12.85
C SER A 626 -9.92 -7.47 12.99
N VAL A 627 -11.13 -7.74 12.48
CA VAL A 627 -12.34 -6.93 12.65
C VAL A 627 -12.28 -5.51 12.06
N LYS A 628 -12.36 -5.44 10.73
CA LYS A 628 -12.81 -4.22 10.03
C LYS A 628 -14.15 -4.55 9.39
N CYS A 629 -15.20 -4.23 10.12
CA CYS A 629 -16.54 -4.78 9.98
C CYS A 629 -17.52 -3.74 9.41
N LEU A 630 -18.73 -4.19 9.05
CA LEU A 630 -19.74 -3.32 8.46
C LEU A 630 -20.64 -2.71 9.54
N TRP A 631 -20.87 -1.42 9.43
CA TRP A 631 -21.73 -0.62 10.28
C TRP A 631 -22.65 0.25 9.43
N ALA A 632 -23.78 0.66 10.00
CA ALA A 632 -24.66 1.65 9.41
C ALA A 632 -24.99 2.76 10.41
N MET A 633 -25.24 3.98 9.94
CA MET A 633 -25.72 5.10 10.77
C MET A 633 -26.72 5.96 10.00
N TYR A 634 -27.45 6.81 10.70
CA TYR A 634 -28.28 7.82 10.02
C TYR A 634 -27.38 8.93 9.46
N PRO A 635 -27.81 9.66 8.41
CA PRO A 635 -26.99 10.70 7.81
C PRO A 635 -26.63 11.89 8.72
N ASP A 636 -27.22 12.00 9.90
CA ASP A 636 -26.91 13.01 10.93
C ASP A 636 -25.91 12.51 12.01
N GLY A 637 -25.44 11.26 11.88
CA GLY A 637 -24.50 10.60 12.80
C GLY A 637 -25.16 9.82 13.93
N THR A 638 -26.49 9.86 14.05
CA THR A 638 -27.23 9.12 15.09
C THR A 638 -27.45 7.66 14.71
N MET A 639 -27.91 6.85 15.67
CA MET A 639 -28.39 5.48 15.41
C MET A 639 -27.35 4.57 14.75
N SER A 640 -26.07 4.70 15.11
CA SER A 640 -25.01 3.82 14.60
C SER A 640 -25.21 2.37 15.05
N SER A 641 -25.31 1.41 14.14
CA SER A 641 -25.57 -0.01 14.43
C SER A 641 -24.65 -0.93 13.64
N GLU A 642 -24.28 -2.06 14.22
CA GLU A 642 -23.56 -3.12 13.52
C GLU A 642 -24.43 -3.71 12.39
N ILE A 643 -23.82 -4.00 11.24
CA ILE A 643 -24.43 -4.80 10.17
C ILE A 643 -23.86 -6.22 10.20
N TYR A 644 -22.53 -6.36 10.22
CA TYR A 644 -21.90 -7.67 10.14
C TYR A 644 -20.43 -7.69 10.55
N ALA A 645 -19.97 -8.83 11.07
CA ALA A 645 -18.57 -9.23 11.24
C ALA A 645 -17.76 -8.56 12.37
N ASN A 646 -18.40 -7.97 13.38
CA ASN A 646 -17.66 -7.40 14.53
C ASN A 646 -16.92 -8.46 15.37
N ASP A 647 -17.20 -9.75 15.19
CA ASP A 647 -16.60 -10.86 15.93
C ASP A 647 -15.95 -11.92 15.03
N ILE A 648 -15.70 -11.58 13.76
CA ILE A 648 -15.13 -12.50 12.77
C ILE A 648 -13.66 -12.14 12.53
N SER A 649 -12.78 -13.15 12.62
CA SER A 649 -11.33 -12.95 12.49
C SER A 649 -10.84 -12.95 11.04
N LEU A 650 -11.48 -13.72 10.16
CA LEU A 650 -11.08 -13.95 8.76
C LEU A 650 -12.29 -13.99 7.81
N PRO A 651 -12.23 -13.30 6.64
CA PRO A 651 -11.22 -12.30 6.28
C PRO A 651 -11.11 -11.17 7.34
N PRO A 652 -9.90 -10.64 7.60
CA PRO A 652 -9.70 -9.66 8.67
C PRO A 652 -10.35 -8.31 8.34
N THR A 653 -10.59 -8.03 7.06
CA THR A 653 -11.10 -6.75 6.59
C THR A 653 -12.22 -6.92 5.57
N PHE A 654 -13.34 -6.24 5.79
CA PHE A 654 -14.46 -6.08 4.86
C PHE A 654 -14.51 -4.62 4.36
N LEU A 655 -14.30 -4.40 3.07
CA LEU A 655 -14.34 -3.08 2.43
C LEU A 655 -15.41 -3.00 1.35
N TYR A 656 -15.72 -1.76 0.95
CA TYR A 656 -16.53 -1.45 -0.23
C TYR A 656 -17.91 -2.09 -0.20
N GLY A 657 -18.50 -2.18 0.99
CA GLY A 657 -19.84 -2.69 1.18
C GLY A 657 -20.87 -1.92 0.35
N ARG A 658 -21.71 -2.67 -0.37
CA ARG A 658 -22.84 -2.11 -1.12
C ARG A 658 -24.08 -2.99 -0.93
N PRO A 659 -25.28 -2.42 -0.78
CA PRO A 659 -26.53 -3.19 -0.81
C PRO A 659 -26.76 -3.75 -2.21
N ILE A 660 -27.33 -4.95 -2.28
CA ILE A 660 -27.72 -5.57 -3.56
C ILE A 660 -29.09 -5.02 -4.00
N PRO A 661 -29.23 -4.53 -5.24
CA PRO A 661 -30.52 -4.04 -5.76
C PRO A 661 -31.62 -5.09 -5.61
N ASP A 662 -32.81 -4.64 -5.21
CA ASP A 662 -34.06 -5.43 -5.14
C ASP A 662 -34.01 -6.69 -4.25
N VAL A 663 -32.97 -6.84 -3.44
CA VAL A 663 -32.82 -7.94 -2.48
C VAL A 663 -32.49 -7.37 -1.10
N PRO A 664 -33.51 -7.09 -0.27
CA PRO A 664 -33.30 -6.56 1.09
C PRO A 664 -32.34 -7.41 1.91
N ASN A 665 -31.61 -6.77 2.83
CA ASN A 665 -30.65 -7.42 3.75
C ASN A 665 -29.53 -8.21 3.06
N HIS A 666 -29.29 -7.99 1.76
CA HIS A 666 -28.15 -8.55 1.06
C HIS A 666 -27.15 -7.48 0.68
N TYR A 667 -25.87 -7.83 0.82
CA TYR A 667 -24.77 -6.92 0.55
C TYR A 667 -23.69 -7.63 -0.27
N VAL A 668 -22.90 -6.87 -1.01
CA VAL A 668 -21.62 -7.33 -1.54
C VAL A 668 -20.49 -6.57 -0.85
N VAL A 669 -19.41 -7.27 -0.53
CA VAL A 669 -18.22 -6.73 0.12
C VAL A 669 -16.97 -7.31 -0.51
N LEU A 670 -15.85 -6.60 -0.31
CA LEU A 670 -14.53 -7.12 -0.58
C LEU A 670 -13.90 -7.64 0.72
N GLY A 671 -13.56 -8.93 0.76
CA GLY A 671 -12.72 -9.53 1.80
C GLY A 671 -11.24 -9.38 1.45
N THR A 672 -10.44 -8.76 2.31
CA THR A 672 -9.03 -8.42 2.02
C THR A 672 -8.13 -8.67 3.25
N PRO A 673 -6.83 -8.97 3.07
CA PRO A 673 -5.90 -9.11 4.19
C PRO A 673 -5.69 -7.81 4.97
N HIS A 674 -5.02 -7.90 6.11
CA HIS A 674 -4.60 -6.72 6.86
C HIS A 674 -3.40 -6.03 6.20
N CYS A 675 -2.41 -6.82 5.74
CA CYS A 675 -1.20 -6.37 5.05
C CYS A 675 -0.57 -7.52 4.20
N PRO A 676 0.36 -7.26 3.26
CA PRO A 676 0.52 -5.99 2.55
C PRO A 676 -0.82 -5.60 1.87
N GLN A 677 -0.89 -4.53 1.08
CA GLN A 677 -1.90 -4.35 0.02
C GLN A 677 -3.01 -3.29 0.17
N ASN A 678 -3.19 -2.60 -0.96
CA ASN A 678 -4.19 -1.63 -1.41
C ASN A 678 -5.63 -2.20 -1.44
N GLY A 679 -6.10 -2.83 -0.36
CA GLY A 679 -7.47 -3.34 -0.23
C GLY A 679 -7.97 -4.11 -1.45
N VAL A 680 -7.25 -5.17 -1.86
CA VAL A 680 -7.63 -6.12 -2.94
C VAL A 680 -7.84 -7.50 -2.34
N GLY A 681 -8.65 -8.35 -2.95
CA GLY A 681 -8.91 -9.68 -2.40
C GLY A 681 -10.06 -10.42 -3.08
N THR A 682 -10.96 -10.97 -2.28
CA THR A 682 -12.08 -11.85 -2.68
C THR A 682 -13.41 -11.11 -2.62
N VAL A 683 -14.32 -11.39 -3.56
CA VAL A 683 -15.67 -10.79 -3.56
C VAL A 683 -16.62 -11.72 -2.83
N ILE A 684 -17.29 -11.19 -1.80
CA ILE A 684 -18.20 -11.95 -0.93
C ILE A 684 -19.59 -11.32 -1.00
N ARG A 685 -20.59 -12.14 -1.26
CA ARG A 685 -22.00 -11.81 -1.06
C ARG A 685 -22.41 -12.16 0.37
N LEU A 686 -23.07 -11.25 1.04
CA LEU A 686 -23.63 -11.44 2.38
C LEU A 686 -25.14 -11.56 2.30
N ASN A 687 -25.69 -12.62 2.90
CA ASN A 687 -27.12 -12.75 3.15
C ASN A 687 -27.41 -12.59 4.65
N MET A 688 -27.98 -11.46 5.03
CA MET A 688 -28.33 -11.16 6.42
C MET A 688 -29.78 -11.52 6.77
N SER A 689 -30.50 -12.21 5.88
CA SER A 689 -31.88 -12.63 6.15
C SER A 689 -31.88 -13.86 7.05
N GLY A 690 -31.96 -13.66 8.37
CA GLY A 690 -31.94 -14.73 9.38
C GLY A 690 -30.56 -15.34 9.65
N GLY A 691 -29.52 -14.84 8.98
CA GLY A 691 -28.14 -15.27 9.18
C GLY A 691 -27.50 -14.61 10.41
N SER A 692 -26.71 -15.36 11.17
CA SER A 692 -26.04 -14.81 12.36
C SER A 692 -24.95 -13.80 11.99
N ILE A 693 -25.03 -12.59 12.54
CA ILE A 693 -24.01 -11.55 12.34
C ILE A 693 -22.64 -11.90 12.96
N ARG A 694 -22.60 -12.99 13.75
CA ARG A 694 -21.47 -13.44 14.56
C ARG A 694 -20.73 -14.63 13.94
N THR A 695 -21.19 -15.17 12.82
CA THR A 695 -20.59 -16.36 12.16
C THR A 695 -20.26 -16.08 10.69
N ARG A 696 -19.52 -16.97 10.04
CA ARG A 696 -19.24 -16.90 8.59
C ARG A 696 -20.38 -17.42 7.71
N GLU A 697 -21.46 -17.94 8.30
CA GLU A 697 -22.60 -18.51 7.58
C GLU A 697 -23.23 -17.54 6.56
N PRO A 698 -23.38 -16.23 6.83
CA PRO A 698 -23.88 -15.28 5.83
C PRO A 698 -23.02 -15.13 4.57
N MET A 699 -21.77 -15.60 4.56
CA MET A 699 -20.82 -15.38 3.47
C MET A 699 -20.99 -16.41 2.34
N THR A 700 -21.29 -15.94 1.13
CA THR A 700 -21.10 -16.69 -0.12
C THR A 700 -19.96 -16.07 -0.91
N TYR A 701 -18.95 -16.85 -1.27
CA TYR A 701 -17.80 -16.37 -2.04
C TYR A 701 -18.15 -16.34 -3.52
N MET A 702 -18.22 -15.15 -4.11
CA MET A 702 -18.37 -14.99 -5.57
C MET A 702 -17.07 -15.32 -6.30
N THR A 703 -15.96 -15.40 -5.59
CA THR A 703 -14.66 -15.84 -6.09
C THR A 703 -14.19 -17.02 -5.24
N PRO A 704 -14.75 -18.23 -5.44
CA PRO A 704 -14.61 -19.37 -4.53
C PRO A 704 -13.19 -19.96 -4.45
N ASP A 705 -12.34 -19.61 -5.40
CA ASP A 705 -10.93 -19.96 -5.49
C ASP A 705 -9.99 -18.93 -4.83
N VAL A 706 -10.53 -17.83 -4.27
CA VAL A 706 -9.77 -16.78 -3.57
C VAL A 706 -10.28 -16.62 -2.14
N ASP A 707 -9.43 -16.80 -1.14
CA ASP A 707 -9.77 -16.58 0.27
C ASP A 707 -8.63 -15.90 1.04
N ILE A 708 -8.96 -15.31 2.19
CA ILE A 708 -8.01 -14.69 3.11
C ILE A 708 -7.98 -15.53 4.39
N GLN A 709 -6.99 -16.41 4.47
CA GLN A 709 -6.89 -17.43 5.53
C GLN A 709 -5.88 -17.08 6.63
N ALA A 710 -5.21 -15.92 6.52
CA ALA A 710 -4.21 -15.45 7.47
C ALA A 710 -4.24 -13.93 7.58
N GLU A 711 -3.52 -13.37 8.56
CA GLU A 711 -3.32 -11.92 8.68
C GLU A 711 -2.72 -11.33 7.40
N PRO A 712 -1.60 -11.87 6.87
CA PRO A 712 -1.04 -11.38 5.63
C PRO A 712 -1.13 -12.32 4.44
N GLY A 713 -1.30 -11.71 3.26
CA GLY A 713 -1.31 -12.40 1.98
C GLY A 713 -2.67 -12.99 1.59
N PHE A 714 -2.65 -13.80 0.55
CA PHE A 714 -3.82 -14.39 -0.07
C PHE A 714 -3.72 -15.91 -0.07
N ALA A 715 -4.86 -16.58 -0.18
CA ALA A 715 -4.93 -18.01 -0.46
C ALA A 715 -5.66 -18.22 -1.79
N PHE A 716 -5.09 -19.03 -2.67
CA PHE A 716 -5.67 -19.39 -3.96
C PHE A 716 -5.86 -20.91 -4.06
N ARG A 717 -6.94 -21.38 -4.68
CA ARG A 717 -7.09 -22.80 -5.03
C ARG A 717 -6.23 -23.13 -6.26
N ASP A 718 -5.49 -24.23 -6.20
CA ASP A 718 -4.78 -24.80 -7.34
C ASP A 718 -5.64 -25.83 -8.12
N ASP A 719 -5.10 -26.38 -9.20
CA ASP A 719 -5.82 -27.32 -10.08
C ASP A 719 -6.21 -28.64 -9.37
N ASP A 720 -5.56 -28.97 -8.24
CA ASP A 720 -5.87 -30.12 -7.39
C ASP A 720 -6.90 -29.77 -6.27
N ASP A 721 -7.55 -28.61 -6.36
CA ASP A 721 -8.48 -28.06 -5.37
C ASP A 721 -7.84 -27.77 -4.00
N ARG A 722 -6.52 -27.53 -3.94
CA ARG A 722 -5.80 -27.26 -2.68
C ARG A 722 -5.53 -25.77 -2.51
N TRP A 723 -5.67 -25.29 -1.27
CA TRP A 723 -5.32 -23.93 -0.91
C TRP A 723 -3.81 -23.70 -0.86
N ARG A 724 -3.33 -22.68 -1.58
CA ARG A 724 -1.93 -22.23 -1.59
C ARG A 724 -1.82 -20.81 -1.08
N GLN A 725 -0.97 -20.61 -0.09
CA GLN A 725 -0.66 -19.28 0.45
C GLN A 725 0.26 -18.53 -0.51
N ASP A 726 -0.08 -17.28 -0.81
CA ASP A 726 0.65 -16.42 -1.73
C ASP A 726 0.67 -14.98 -1.19
N ARG A 727 1.85 -14.56 -0.72
CA ARG A 727 2.07 -13.17 -0.27
C ARG A 727 2.29 -12.20 -1.43
N GLY A 728 2.69 -12.69 -2.60
CA GLY A 728 2.91 -11.90 -3.81
C GLY A 728 1.62 -11.57 -4.57
N GLY A 729 0.52 -12.27 -4.28
CA GLY A 729 -0.77 -12.05 -4.93
C GLY A 729 -0.72 -12.25 -6.44
N LYS A 730 0.01 -13.29 -6.86
CA LYS A 730 0.13 -13.76 -8.25
C LYS A 730 -1.10 -14.49 -8.72
N GLY A 731 -1.94 -15.01 -7.82
CA GLY A 731 -3.29 -15.46 -8.18
C GLY A 731 -4.17 -14.31 -8.68
N ARG A 732 -5.40 -14.65 -9.08
CA ARG A 732 -6.37 -13.68 -9.58
C ARG A 732 -6.93 -12.84 -8.41
N LEU A 733 -7.05 -11.52 -8.56
CA LEU A 733 -7.44 -10.61 -7.47
C LEU A 733 -8.50 -9.61 -7.91
N PHE A 734 -9.32 -9.19 -6.95
CA PHE A 734 -10.50 -8.37 -7.19
C PHE A 734 -10.54 -7.12 -6.31
N LYS A 735 -11.26 -6.09 -6.77
CA LYS A 735 -11.56 -4.86 -6.03
C LYS A 735 -12.87 -4.24 -6.53
N ASP A 736 -13.43 -3.36 -5.72
CA ASP A 736 -14.56 -2.48 -6.08
C ASP A 736 -15.78 -3.20 -6.67
N PRO A 737 -16.33 -4.21 -5.98
CA PRO A 737 -17.55 -4.86 -6.46
C PRO A 737 -18.72 -3.88 -6.49
N TYR A 738 -19.41 -3.81 -7.62
CA TYR A 738 -20.67 -3.10 -7.79
C TYR A 738 -21.76 -4.09 -8.20
N PRO A 739 -22.82 -4.28 -7.39
CA PRO A 739 -23.87 -5.25 -7.68
C PRO A 739 -24.82 -4.74 -8.77
N LEU A 740 -25.00 -5.54 -9.82
CA LEU A 740 -26.07 -5.35 -10.81
C LEU A 740 -27.30 -6.18 -10.43
N SER A 741 -27.07 -7.37 -9.87
CA SER A 741 -28.09 -8.25 -9.31
C SER A 741 -27.48 -9.12 -8.20
N LYS A 742 -28.23 -10.09 -7.66
CA LYS A 742 -27.70 -11.08 -6.69
C LYS A 742 -26.66 -12.03 -7.28
N LYS A 743 -26.57 -12.11 -8.62
CA LYS A 743 -25.72 -13.03 -9.37
C LYS A 743 -24.56 -12.33 -10.09
N TYR A 744 -24.71 -11.06 -10.44
CA TYR A 744 -23.78 -10.37 -11.34
C TYR A 744 -23.25 -9.06 -10.74
N PHE A 745 -21.94 -8.87 -10.87
CA PHE A 745 -21.21 -7.77 -10.25
C PHE A 745 -20.21 -7.18 -11.25
N LEU A 746 -20.13 -5.85 -11.35
CA LEU A 746 -18.98 -5.20 -11.99
C LEU A 746 -17.82 -5.19 -10.98
N VAL A 747 -16.61 -5.47 -11.43
CA VAL A 747 -15.42 -5.53 -10.58
C VAL A 747 -14.20 -4.97 -11.30
N ALA A 748 -13.25 -4.43 -10.53
CA ALA A 748 -11.88 -4.28 -10.99
C ALA A 748 -11.12 -5.59 -10.73
N HIS A 749 -10.50 -6.16 -11.75
CA HIS A 749 -9.89 -7.49 -11.66
C HIS A 749 -8.50 -7.55 -12.32
N LYS A 750 -7.58 -8.22 -11.61
CA LYS A 750 -6.25 -8.60 -12.09
C LYS A 750 -6.21 -10.11 -12.35
N PRO A 751 -5.95 -10.56 -13.59
CA PRO A 751 -5.67 -11.96 -13.88
C PRO A 751 -4.49 -12.53 -13.09
N ALA A 752 -4.37 -13.87 -13.06
CA ALA A 752 -3.21 -14.52 -12.48
C ALA A 752 -1.91 -14.20 -13.28
N GLY A 753 -0.75 -14.29 -12.62
CA GLY A 753 0.58 -14.04 -13.17
C GLY A 753 1.33 -12.91 -12.46
N ASN A 754 0.87 -11.67 -12.64
CA ASN A 754 1.53 -10.48 -12.09
C ASN A 754 1.25 -10.32 -10.58
N GLU A 755 2.14 -9.63 -9.86
CA GLU A 755 1.96 -9.32 -8.44
C GLU A 755 0.74 -8.42 -8.20
N TRP A 756 0.22 -8.44 -6.97
CA TRP A 756 -0.96 -7.68 -6.57
C TRP A 756 -0.87 -6.16 -6.83
N ASN A 757 0.35 -5.60 -6.80
CA ASN A 757 0.64 -4.17 -6.93
C ASN A 757 1.11 -3.79 -8.34
N ASP A 758 0.92 -4.65 -9.34
CA ASP A 758 1.23 -4.30 -10.73
C ASP A 758 0.54 -2.97 -11.07
N PRO A 759 1.29 -1.91 -11.45
CA PRO A 759 0.72 -0.59 -11.70
C PRO A 759 -0.36 -0.58 -12.78
N LYS A 760 -0.35 -1.54 -13.70
CA LYS A 760 -1.25 -1.65 -14.87
C LYS A 760 -2.04 -2.99 -14.86
N GLY A 761 -2.13 -3.61 -13.69
CA GLY A 761 -2.65 -4.97 -13.51
C GLY A 761 -4.17 -5.13 -13.60
N TYR A 762 -4.96 -4.08 -13.41
CA TYR A 762 -6.41 -4.21 -13.23
C TYR A 762 -7.21 -3.62 -14.38
N GLY A 763 -8.22 -4.36 -14.84
CA GLY A 763 -9.24 -3.91 -15.80
C GLY A 763 -10.65 -4.03 -15.21
N LEU A 764 -11.65 -3.61 -15.97
CA LEU A 764 -13.08 -3.71 -15.62
C LEU A 764 -13.67 -5.01 -16.18
N TYR A 765 -14.33 -5.79 -15.33
CA TYR A 765 -14.90 -7.09 -15.67
C TYR A 765 -16.32 -7.22 -15.11
N LEU A 766 -17.12 -8.06 -15.75
CA LEU A 766 -18.33 -8.66 -15.20
C LEU A 766 -17.94 -9.95 -14.46
N LEU A 767 -18.32 -10.08 -13.20
CA LEU A 767 -18.17 -11.26 -12.36
C LEU A 767 -19.54 -11.90 -12.13
N ASP A 768 -19.64 -13.22 -12.29
CA ASP A 768 -20.85 -13.98 -11.97
C ASP A 768 -20.76 -14.73 -10.63
N GLU A 769 -21.86 -15.35 -10.20
CA GLU A 769 -21.96 -16.08 -8.92
C GLU A 769 -21.11 -17.36 -8.85
N THR A 770 -20.62 -17.84 -10.00
CA THR A 770 -19.74 -19.03 -10.08
C THR A 770 -18.26 -18.65 -10.03
N GLY A 771 -17.95 -17.35 -10.09
CA GLY A 771 -16.58 -16.84 -10.14
C GLY A 771 -15.99 -16.75 -11.53
N ARG A 772 -16.80 -16.81 -12.59
CA ARG A 772 -16.33 -16.52 -13.95
C ARG A 772 -16.23 -15.01 -14.15
N VAL A 773 -15.23 -14.61 -14.94
CA VAL A 773 -14.93 -13.20 -15.21
C VAL A 773 -14.93 -12.91 -16.70
N SER A 774 -15.53 -11.78 -17.04
CA SER A 774 -15.79 -11.36 -18.40
C SER A 774 -15.30 -9.94 -18.59
N LEU A 775 -14.18 -9.76 -19.31
CA LEU A 775 -13.57 -8.46 -19.60
C LEU A 775 -14.56 -7.54 -20.32
N ILE A 776 -14.77 -6.37 -19.73
CA ILE A 776 -15.52 -5.25 -20.31
C ILE A 776 -14.54 -4.26 -20.93
N TYR A 777 -13.55 -3.79 -20.15
CA TYR A 777 -12.59 -2.80 -20.61
C TYR A 777 -11.25 -2.92 -19.89
N ARG A 778 -10.16 -2.67 -20.60
CA ARG A 778 -8.82 -2.59 -20.03
C ARG A 778 -7.97 -1.59 -20.78
N ASP A 779 -7.30 -0.73 -20.03
CA ASP A 779 -6.24 0.12 -20.54
C ASP A 779 -4.89 -0.61 -20.45
N ARG A 780 -4.04 -0.45 -21.46
CA ARG A 780 -2.71 -1.09 -21.50
C ARG A 780 -1.67 -0.32 -20.69
N GLU A 781 -1.92 0.97 -20.47
CA GLU A 781 -0.97 1.90 -19.85
C GLU A 781 -1.28 2.18 -18.38
N THR A 782 -2.47 1.87 -17.89
CA THR A 782 -2.86 2.12 -16.50
C THR A 782 -3.94 1.14 -16.01
N SER A 783 -4.15 1.05 -14.70
CA SER A 783 -5.21 0.23 -14.13
C SER A 783 -6.55 0.98 -14.13
N CYS A 784 -7.65 0.23 -14.27
CA CYS A 784 -9.02 0.73 -14.25
C CYS A 784 -9.75 0.26 -12.99
N TRP A 785 -10.43 1.18 -12.30
CA TRP A 785 -10.96 0.99 -10.95
C TRP A 785 -12.39 1.52 -10.80
N LEU A 786 -13.11 1.04 -9.78
CA LEU A 786 -14.43 1.54 -9.39
C LEU A 786 -15.43 1.64 -10.57
N PRO A 787 -15.76 0.54 -11.26
CA PRO A 787 -16.82 0.58 -12.27
C PRO A 787 -18.16 0.95 -11.64
N PHE A 788 -18.82 1.98 -12.17
CA PHE A 788 -20.12 2.46 -11.69
C PHE A 788 -21.06 2.72 -12.89
N PRO A 789 -22.23 2.05 -12.97
CA PRO A 789 -23.21 2.30 -14.02
C PRO A 789 -23.71 3.74 -14.04
N LEU A 790 -23.62 4.40 -15.18
CA LEU A 790 -24.12 5.76 -15.35
C LEU A 790 -25.60 5.73 -15.74
N ARG A 791 -26.46 5.73 -14.72
CA ARG A 791 -27.92 5.79 -14.88
C ARG A 791 -28.57 6.47 -13.68
N PRO A 792 -29.73 7.14 -13.84
CA PRO A 792 -30.50 7.62 -12.71
C PRO A 792 -30.85 6.49 -11.73
N ARG A 793 -30.85 6.79 -10.44
CA ARG A 793 -31.18 5.87 -9.35
C ARG A 793 -32.25 6.50 -8.47
N LYS A 794 -33.08 5.65 -7.85
CA LYS A 794 -34.07 6.13 -6.85
C LYS A 794 -33.33 6.82 -5.70
N THR A 795 -33.75 8.05 -5.39
CA THR A 795 -33.25 8.77 -4.20
C THR A 795 -33.82 8.11 -2.95
N PRO A 796 -32.99 7.64 -2.00
CA PRO A 796 -33.46 7.06 -0.74
C PRO A 796 -34.23 8.08 0.13
N PRO A 797 -34.98 7.65 1.15
CA PRO A 797 -35.61 8.58 2.08
C PRO A 797 -34.56 9.35 2.90
N VAL A 798 -34.90 10.59 3.27
CA VAL A 798 -34.09 11.39 4.19
C VAL A 798 -34.44 11.00 5.62
N LEU A 799 -33.51 10.32 6.31
CA LEU A 799 -33.66 10.00 7.73
C LEU A 799 -33.22 11.19 8.60
N ARG A 800 -34.00 11.47 9.65
CA ARG A 800 -33.67 12.46 10.69
C ARG A 800 -34.13 11.93 12.05
N THR A 801 -33.32 12.12 13.09
CA THR A 801 -33.77 11.93 14.47
C THR A 801 -34.09 13.26 15.13
N ALA A 802 -35.13 13.26 15.97
CA ALA A 802 -35.38 14.39 16.85
C ALA A 802 -34.26 14.47 17.90
N ARG A 803 -33.68 15.66 18.08
CA ARG A 803 -32.63 15.92 19.07
C ARG A 803 -33.18 16.82 20.17
N ASP A 804 -32.90 16.48 21.42
CA ASP A 804 -33.19 17.32 22.58
C ASP A 804 -32.23 18.51 22.60
N PRO A 805 -32.70 19.76 22.38
CA PRO A 805 -31.82 20.92 22.28
C PRO A 805 -31.11 21.25 23.59
N ALA A 806 -31.75 20.98 24.73
CA ALA A 806 -31.19 21.26 26.05
C ALA A 806 -30.04 20.29 26.37
N LEU A 807 -30.18 19.02 26.00
CA LEU A 807 -29.09 18.05 26.09
C LEU A 807 -27.98 18.34 25.07
N ALA A 808 -28.34 18.74 23.84
CA ALA A 808 -27.37 19.11 22.82
C ALA A 808 -26.47 20.27 23.26
N GLN A 809 -27.04 21.31 23.87
CA GLN A 809 -26.29 22.45 24.40
C GLN A 809 -25.31 22.05 25.51
N LYS A 810 -25.65 21.02 26.30
CA LYS A 810 -24.81 20.48 27.36
C LYS A 810 -23.79 19.44 26.87
N GLY A 811 -23.81 19.09 25.58
CA GLY A 811 -22.97 18.03 25.03
C GLY A 811 -23.32 16.66 25.63
N LEU A 812 -24.61 16.40 25.88
CA LEU A 812 -25.11 15.15 26.47
C LEU A 812 -26.07 14.44 25.50
N ALA A 813 -26.27 13.16 25.74
CA ALA A 813 -27.27 12.32 25.10
C ALA A 813 -27.97 11.45 26.15
N ARG A 814 -29.12 10.89 25.79
CA ARG A 814 -29.95 10.03 26.63
C ARG A 814 -29.88 8.59 26.15
N CYS A 815 -29.56 7.68 27.07
CA CYS A 815 -29.55 6.23 26.85
C CYS A 815 -30.69 5.58 27.65
N ILE A 816 -31.39 4.64 27.01
CA ILE A 816 -32.42 3.80 27.60
C ILE A 816 -32.05 2.34 27.33
N VAL A 817 -32.00 1.53 28.37
CA VAL A 817 -31.86 0.07 28.27
C VAL A 817 -33.21 -0.50 28.69
N ALA A 818 -33.87 -1.23 27.79
CA ALA A 818 -35.20 -1.77 28.07
C ALA A 818 -35.12 -2.95 29.06
N ASP A 819 -34.17 -3.86 28.86
CA ASP A 819 -33.90 -5.00 29.74
C ASP A 819 -32.44 -5.44 29.63
N VAL A 820 -31.62 -5.10 30.62
CA VAL A 820 -30.20 -5.46 30.65
C VAL A 820 -29.94 -6.98 30.56
N TYR A 821 -30.92 -7.82 30.90
CA TYR A 821 -30.78 -9.27 30.88
C TYR A 821 -30.92 -9.88 29.49
N HIS A 822 -31.46 -9.15 28.52
CA HIS A 822 -31.44 -9.59 27.13
C HIS A 822 -29.98 -9.78 26.68
N GLY A 823 -29.63 -10.99 26.25
CA GLY A 823 -28.28 -11.38 25.85
C GLY A 823 -27.31 -11.77 26.99
N LEU A 824 -27.73 -11.70 28.26
CA LEU A 824 -26.93 -12.13 29.43
C LEU A 824 -27.28 -13.56 29.92
N ALA A 825 -27.24 -14.53 29.01
CA ALA A 825 -27.52 -15.93 29.34
C ALA A 825 -26.68 -16.43 30.54
N GLY A 826 -27.33 -17.06 31.51
CA GLY A 826 -26.69 -17.58 32.73
C GLY A 826 -26.43 -16.53 33.83
N VAL A 827 -26.95 -15.30 33.70
CA VAL A 827 -26.98 -14.30 34.77
C VAL A 827 -28.41 -14.22 35.33
N GLU A 828 -28.56 -14.45 36.64
CA GLU A 828 -29.86 -14.41 37.30
C GLU A 828 -30.43 -12.99 37.34
N ARG A 829 -31.73 -12.84 37.04
CA ARG A 829 -32.44 -11.57 37.18
C ARG A 829 -32.34 -11.03 38.61
N GLY A 830 -32.22 -9.72 38.76
CA GLY A 830 -31.88 -9.05 40.01
C GLY A 830 -30.39 -8.98 40.35
N THR A 831 -29.50 -9.76 39.71
CA THR A 831 -28.05 -9.71 39.98
C THR A 831 -27.40 -8.40 39.53
N VAL A 832 -27.80 -7.84 38.38
CA VAL A 832 -27.29 -6.58 37.85
C VAL A 832 -27.92 -5.45 38.66
N LYS A 833 -27.09 -4.64 39.31
CA LYS A 833 -27.52 -3.49 40.13
C LYS A 833 -27.14 -2.16 39.50
N TYR A 834 -26.06 -2.13 38.73
CA TYR A 834 -25.54 -0.91 38.15
C TYR A 834 -25.04 -1.13 36.73
N ILE A 835 -24.99 -0.05 35.95
CA ILE A 835 -24.22 0.03 34.71
C ILE A 835 -23.07 1.00 34.93
N ARG A 836 -21.82 0.57 34.69
CA ARG A 836 -20.65 1.45 34.61
C ARG A 836 -20.54 2.02 33.21
N ILE A 837 -20.31 3.32 33.12
CA ILE A 837 -20.14 4.04 31.86
C ILE A 837 -18.65 4.33 31.68
N ILE A 838 -18.06 3.72 30.66
CA ILE A 838 -16.65 3.83 30.28
C ILE A 838 -16.55 4.57 28.95
N GLU A 839 -15.52 5.38 28.78
CA GLU A 839 -15.16 5.95 27.48
C GLU A 839 -13.74 5.52 27.07
N GLN A 840 -13.60 5.07 25.82
CA GLN A 840 -12.28 4.91 25.19
C GLN A 840 -11.85 6.21 24.52
N MET A 841 -10.79 6.82 25.04
CA MET A 841 -10.26 8.06 24.50
C MET A 841 -9.46 7.80 23.21
N PRO A 842 -9.75 8.52 22.11
CA PRO A 842 -8.84 8.55 20.96
C PRO A 842 -7.47 9.09 21.36
N ARG A 843 -6.43 8.71 20.61
CA ARG A 843 -5.09 9.29 20.79
C ARG A 843 -4.93 10.52 19.88
N PRO A 844 -4.92 11.75 20.42
CA PRO A 844 -4.72 12.94 19.60
C PRO A 844 -3.30 12.98 19.02
N TRP A 845 -3.09 13.63 17.88
CA TRP A 845 -1.74 13.92 17.34
C TRP A 845 -0.87 14.66 18.35
N ALA A 846 -1.48 15.49 19.21
CA ALA A 846 -0.81 16.17 20.32
C ALA A 846 -0.13 15.21 21.33
N ALA A 847 -0.59 13.97 21.45
CA ALA A 847 0.00 12.94 22.31
C ALA A 847 1.20 12.22 21.68
N ARG A 848 1.65 12.61 20.48
CA ARG A 848 2.83 12.04 19.84
C ARG A 848 4.08 12.14 20.73
N ARG A 849 4.90 11.09 20.74
CA ARG A 849 6.18 11.07 21.47
C ARG A 849 7.30 11.54 20.54
N ARG A 850 8.00 12.61 20.94
CA ARG A 850 9.24 13.07 20.27
C ARG A 850 10.51 12.52 20.92
N TRP A 851 10.36 11.77 22.00
CA TRP A 851 11.45 11.18 22.77
C TRP A 851 11.33 9.66 22.78
N GLY A 852 12.46 8.96 22.88
CA GLY A 852 12.48 7.49 22.85
C GLY A 852 12.08 6.84 24.19
N GLY A 853 11.88 5.52 24.15
CA GLY A 853 11.79 4.67 25.35
C GLY A 853 10.43 4.68 26.07
N ASP A 854 9.45 5.44 25.59
CA ASP A 854 8.12 5.57 26.18
C ASP A 854 7.05 4.69 25.55
N GLY A 855 7.44 3.86 24.57
CA GLY A 855 6.57 2.86 23.95
C GLY A 855 6.79 1.48 24.54
N TYR A 856 5.71 0.70 24.58
CA TYR A 856 5.70 -0.71 24.95
C TYR A 856 4.97 -1.48 23.86
N ASP A 857 5.63 -2.46 23.27
CA ASP A 857 5.09 -3.20 22.13
C ASP A 857 4.71 -2.26 20.96
N GLN A 858 3.47 -2.32 20.44
CA GLN A 858 2.98 -1.34 19.44
C GLN A 858 2.21 -0.17 20.08
N GLN A 859 2.34 0.04 21.39
CA GLN A 859 1.86 1.26 22.04
C GLN A 859 2.94 2.33 21.90
N HIS A 860 2.74 3.29 21.00
CA HIS A 860 3.66 4.42 20.82
C HIS A 860 3.51 5.46 21.93
N VAL A 861 2.40 5.38 22.67
CA VAL A 861 2.24 5.95 23.99
C VAL A 861 1.81 4.83 24.92
N THR A 862 2.72 4.36 25.78
CA THR A 862 2.41 3.27 26.71
C THR A 862 1.32 3.69 27.70
N ILE A 863 0.27 2.87 27.78
CA ILE A 863 -0.78 2.95 28.80
C ILE A 863 -0.90 1.68 29.64
N THR A 864 -0.53 0.54 29.06
CA THR A 864 -0.65 -0.80 29.67
C THR A 864 0.53 -1.69 29.28
N LYS A 865 0.63 -2.86 29.90
CA LYS A 865 1.56 -3.93 29.53
C LYS A 865 0.75 -5.13 29.01
N ASP A 866 0.93 -5.51 27.74
CA ASP A 866 0.33 -6.73 27.15
C ASP A 866 -1.22 -6.86 27.26
N THR A 867 -1.94 -5.78 27.55
CA THR A 867 -3.42 -5.74 27.59
C THR A 867 -4.00 -4.95 26.40
N HIS A 868 -4.71 -3.85 26.63
CA HIS A 868 -5.37 -3.03 25.62
C HIS A 868 -4.56 -1.78 25.23
N LEU A 869 -4.82 -1.24 24.03
CA LEU A 869 -4.14 -0.09 23.44
C LEU A 869 -4.89 1.23 23.64
N GLY A 870 -6.20 1.19 23.91
CA GLY A 870 -7.05 2.38 24.10
C GLY A 870 -7.05 2.91 25.53
N LEU A 871 -6.85 4.21 25.74
CA LEU A 871 -6.98 4.79 27.07
C LEU A 871 -8.46 4.78 27.51
N LYS A 872 -8.77 4.19 28.66
CA LYS A 872 -10.12 4.19 29.23
C LYS A 872 -10.25 5.18 30.38
N VAL A 873 -11.39 5.86 30.43
CA VAL A 873 -11.84 6.69 31.56
C VAL A 873 -13.23 6.26 32.01
N GLN A 874 -13.56 6.54 33.27
CA GLN A 874 -14.88 6.24 33.82
C GLN A 874 -15.67 7.54 33.98
N HIS A 875 -16.94 7.54 33.57
CA HIS A 875 -17.88 8.65 33.81
C HIS A 875 -18.68 8.47 35.09
N GLY A 876 -18.88 7.23 35.51
CA GLY A 876 -19.55 6.87 36.75
C GLY A 876 -20.39 5.60 36.59
N VAL A 877 -21.29 5.39 37.55
CA VAL A 877 -22.28 4.31 37.55
C VAL A 877 -23.69 4.85 37.63
N VAL A 878 -24.63 4.10 37.06
CA VAL A 878 -26.07 4.40 37.10
C VAL A 878 -26.83 3.16 37.58
N PRO A 879 -27.95 3.34 38.32
CA PRO A 879 -28.73 2.21 38.82
C PRO A 879 -29.49 1.51 37.69
N VAL A 880 -29.70 0.20 37.89
CA VAL A 880 -30.61 -0.64 37.10
C VAL A 880 -31.81 -0.98 37.97
N GLU A 881 -33.01 -0.84 37.43
CA GLU A 881 -34.25 -1.20 38.11
C GLU A 881 -34.39 -2.72 38.26
N ASP A 882 -35.29 -3.16 39.13
CA ASP A 882 -35.54 -4.59 39.36
C ASP A 882 -36.15 -5.33 38.14
N ASP A 883 -36.81 -4.60 37.24
CA ASP A 883 -37.29 -5.10 35.94
C ASP A 883 -36.17 -5.23 34.90
N GLY A 884 -34.94 -4.80 35.22
CA GLY A 884 -33.78 -4.82 34.34
C GLY A 884 -33.63 -3.56 33.48
N SER A 885 -34.55 -2.59 33.57
CA SER A 885 -34.49 -1.36 32.79
C SER A 885 -33.53 -0.33 33.37
N ALA A 886 -32.98 0.55 32.52
CA ALA A 886 -32.14 1.67 32.93
C ALA A 886 -32.37 2.90 32.03
N HIS A 887 -32.29 4.09 32.61
CA HIS A 887 -32.51 5.37 31.93
C HIS A 887 -31.54 6.41 32.47
N PHE A 888 -30.64 6.90 31.62
CA PHE A 888 -29.52 7.74 32.07
C PHE A 888 -28.93 8.63 30.97
N LEU A 889 -28.12 9.61 31.40
CA LEU A 889 -27.36 10.49 30.52
C LEU A 889 -25.95 9.98 30.29
N VAL A 890 -25.45 10.19 29.07
CA VAL A 890 -24.07 9.92 28.66
C VAL A 890 -23.49 11.17 27.97
N PRO A 891 -22.16 11.36 28.00
CA PRO A 891 -21.53 12.43 27.23
C PRO A 891 -21.70 12.17 25.73
N ALA A 892 -22.13 13.20 25.01
CA ALA A 892 -22.26 13.12 23.57
C ALA A 892 -20.88 13.14 22.92
N GLY A 893 -20.70 12.21 21.99
CA GLY A 893 -19.49 12.12 21.20
C GLY A 893 -18.29 11.50 21.93
N GLY A 894 -18.51 10.83 23.05
CA GLY A 894 -17.54 9.87 23.55
C GLY A 894 -17.63 8.55 22.78
N ASN A 895 -16.59 7.72 22.86
CA ASN A 895 -16.64 6.30 22.51
C ASN A 895 -17.12 5.53 23.74
N ILE A 896 -18.44 5.49 23.94
CA ILE A 896 -19.06 5.01 25.19
C ILE A 896 -19.29 3.51 25.15
N SER A 897 -18.86 2.83 26.21
CA SER A 897 -19.02 1.39 26.44
C SER A 897 -19.62 1.17 27.83
N PHE A 898 -20.42 0.12 27.96
CA PHE A 898 -21.10 -0.23 29.20
C PHE A 898 -20.55 -1.50 29.86
N GLN A 899 -20.53 -1.53 31.20
CA GLN A 899 -20.37 -2.76 31.97
C GLN A 899 -21.58 -2.99 32.87
N ALA A 900 -22.22 -4.15 32.76
CA ALA A 900 -23.25 -4.57 33.71
C ALA A 900 -22.55 -5.03 35.00
N LEU A 901 -22.92 -4.44 36.14
CA LEU A 901 -22.27 -4.67 37.43
C LEU A 901 -23.22 -5.32 38.44
N ASP A 902 -22.67 -6.16 39.31
CA ASP A 902 -23.38 -6.69 40.48
C ASP A 902 -23.47 -5.68 41.65
N GLU A 903 -24.04 -6.14 42.77
CA GLU A 903 -24.15 -5.35 44.01
C GLU A 903 -22.80 -4.89 44.60
N ASN A 904 -21.70 -5.55 44.22
CA ASN A 904 -20.35 -5.25 44.65
C ASN A 904 -19.58 -4.40 43.63
N TYR A 905 -20.28 -3.87 42.63
CA TYR A 905 -19.71 -3.12 41.51
C TYR A 905 -18.69 -3.92 40.67
N MET A 906 -18.79 -5.25 40.67
CA MET A 906 -17.94 -6.11 39.84
C MET A 906 -18.61 -6.38 38.49
N ALA A 907 -17.83 -6.29 37.41
CA ALA A 907 -18.34 -6.45 36.06
C ALA A 907 -18.76 -7.90 35.78
N LEU A 908 -20.04 -8.09 35.47
CA LEU A 908 -20.64 -9.34 35.02
C LEU A 908 -20.48 -9.51 33.51
N GLN A 909 -20.57 -8.41 32.75
CA GLN A 909 -20.37 -8.40 31.31
C GLN A 909 -19.83 -7.04 30.89
N THR A 910 -19.00 -7.02 29.85
CA THR A 910 -18.46 -5.79 29.24
C THR A 910 -18.89 -5.73 27.77
N GLU A 911 -19.42 -4.57 27.36
CA GLU A 911 -19.63 -4.25 25.95
C GLU A 911 -18.26 -4.08 25.27
N ARG A 912 -17.86 -5.06 24.47
CA ARG A 912 -16.55 -5.06 23.76
C ARG A 912 -16.63 -4.33 22.42
N THR A 913 -17.20 -3.14 22.46
CA THR A 913 -17.32 -2.16 21.38
C THR A 913 -17.71 -0.83 22.04
N PHE A 914 -17.96 0.20 21.24
CA PHE A 914 -18.44 1.47 21.73
C PHE A 914 -19.54 2.06 20.83
N VAL A 915 -20.36 2.90 21.46
CA VAL A 915 -21.41 3.69 20.85
C VAL A 915 -20.99 5.16 20.83
N ASN A 916 -21.15 5.82 19.67
CA ASN A 916 -21.02 7.26 19.57
C ASN A 916 -22.42 7.88 19.54
N TYR A 917 -22.74 8.66 20.57
CA TYR A 917 -23.97 9.43 20.62
C TYR A 917 -23.75 10.84 20.05
N MET A 918 -24.69 11.36 19.28
CA MET A 918 -24.69 12.77 18.88
C MET A 918 -25.30 13.66 19.98
N PRO A 919 -24.93 14.95 20.05
CA PRO A 919 -25.50 15.87 21.04
C PRO A 919 -27.02 15.94 20.92
N GLY A 920 -27.73 15.71 22.03
CA GLY A 920 -29.19 15.69 22.10
C GLY A 920 -29.85 14.40 21.60
N GLU A 921 -29.07 13.40 21.17
CA GLU A 921 -29.62 12.09 20.77
C GLU A 921 -30.32 11.41 21.96
N SER A 922 -31.46 10.79 21.68
CA SER A 922 -32.10 9.83 22.58
C SER A 922 -32.13 8.48 21.89
N ARG A 923 -31.51 7.48 22.51
CA ARG A 923 -31.39 6.14 21.94
C ARG A 923 -31.77 5.09 22.97
N ALA A 924 -32.52 4.09 22.52
CA ALA A 924 -32.86 2.91 23.29
C ALA A 924 -32.16 1.67 22.71
N CYS A 925 -31.74 0.76 23.58
CA CYS A 925 -31.42 -0.62 23.22
C CYS A 925 -32.35 -1.56 24.01
N ILE A 926 -32.62 -2.73 23.42
CA ILE A 926 -33.36 -3.82 24.05
C ILE A 926 -32.57 -4.33 25.25
N GLY A 927 -31.28 -4.59 25.09
CA GLY A 927 -30.40 -4.98 26.19
C GLY A 927 -28.97 -5.28 25.77
N CYS A 928 -28.25 -6.04 26.61
CA CYS A 928 -26.84 -6.34 26.40
C CYS A 928 -26.64 -7.30 25.23
N HIS A 929 -26.19 -6.78 24.07
CA HIS A 929 -25.80 -7.55 22.88
C HIS A 929 -26.97 -7.96 21.96
N GLU A 930 -27.93 -7.07 21.78
CA GLU A 930 -28.95 -7.17 20.73
C GLU A 930 -28.32 -7.27 19.33
N THR A 931 -29.02 -7.96 18.43
CA THR A 931 -28.75 -8.02 16.99
C THR A 931 -29.82 -7.24 16.22
N PRO A 932 -29.56 -6.84 14.96
CA PRO A 932 -30.54 -6.11 14.14
C PRO A 932 -31.91 -6.80 13.98
N ASP A 933 -31.97 -8.13 14.11
CA ASP A 933 -33.20 -8.92 14.01
C ASP A 933 -33.95 -9.06 15.34
N ASN A 934 -33.40 -8.53 16.45
CA ASN A 934 -34.10 -8.56 17.72
C ASN A 934 -35.22 -7.51 17.74
N ALA A 935 -36.43 -7.95 18.04
CA ALA A 935 -37.53 -7.07 18.42
C ALA A 935 -37.60 -6.97 19.95
N PRO A 936 -37.96 -5.80 20.51
CA PRO A 936 -38.22 -5.69 21.94
C PRO A 936 -39.35 -6.65 22.33
N SER A 937 -39.23 -7.29 23.50
CA SER A 937 -40.34 -8.10 24.03
C SER A 937 -41.58 -7.22 24.26
N LEU A 938 -42.76 -7.73 23.94
CA LEU A 938 -44.02 -7.08 24.29
C LEU A 938 -44.15 -7.10 25.82
N TYR A 939 -43.93 -5.96 26.48
CA TYR A 939 -44.16 -5.81 27.91
C TYR A 939 -45.67 -5.87 28.18
N PRO A 940 -46.19 -6.90 28.87
CA PRO A 940 -47.61 -6.96 29.21
C PRO A 940 -47.86 -5.92 30.32
N SER A 941 -48.54 -4.82 29.97
CA SER A 941 -49.00 -3.76 30.89
C SER A 941 -47.93 -3.10 31.78
N GLY A 942 -47.26 -2.04 31.31
CA GLY A 942 -46.51 -1.11 32.17
C GLY A 942 -45.33 -0.45 31.46
N ALA A 943 -45.20 0.88 31.57
CA ALA A 943 -44.01 1.60 31.13
C ALA A 943 -42.77 1.07 31.86
N LEU A 944 -41.62 0.97 31.17
CA LEU A 944 -40.32 0.62 31.77
C LEU A 944 -40.12 1.42 33.07
N LYS A 945 -39.82 0.75 34.19
CA LYS A 945 -39.71 1.44 35.50
C LYS A 945 -38.73 2.60 35.47
N ALA A 946 -37.63 2.45 34.74
CA ALA A 946 -36.63 3.50 34.60
C ALA A 946 -37.16 4.79 33.92
N LEU A 947 -38.20 4.69 33.09
CA LEU A 947 -38.85 5.84 32.45
C LEU A 947 -39.87 6.55 33.36
N ALA A 948 -40.24 5.96 34.49
CA ALA A 948 -41.09 6.62 35.50
C ALA A 948 -40.35 7.72 36.29
N ARG A 949 -39.05 7.89 36.06
CA ARG A 949 -38.21 8.92 36.68
C ARG A 949 -37.33 9.64 35.65
N PRO A 950 -36.80 10.83 35.98
CA PRO A 950 -35.80 11.50 35.15
C PRO A 950 -34.55 10.61 34.91
N PRO A 951 -33.81 10.83 33.81
CA PRO A 951 -32.60 10.07 33.53
C PRO A 951 -31.56 10.26 34.65
N SER A 952 -30.94 9.16 35.08
CA SER A 952 -29.82 9.23 36.03
C SER A 952 -28.62 9.94 35.42
N VAL A 953 -27.93 10.73 36.24
CA VAL A 953 -26.59 11.24 35.92
C VAL A 953 -25.56 10.25 36.48
N PRO A 954 -24.48 9.90 35.75
CA PRO A 954 -23.46 8.98 36.24
C PRO A 954 -22.83 9.48 37.55
N GLY A 955 -22.92 8.66 38.59
CA GLY A 955 -22.48 8.98 39.94
C GLY A 955 -21.21 8.22 40.37
N PRO A 956 -20.63 8.57 41.54
CA PRO A 956 -19.49 7.86 42.13
C PRO A 956 -19.88 6.42 42.53
N GLN A 957 -18.92 5.52 42.45
CA GLN A 957 -19.01 4.23 43.13
C GLN A 957 -18.61 4.38 44.61
N LEU A 958 -18.76 3.29 45.38
CA LEU A 958 -18.42 3.29 46.80
C LEU A 958 -16.97 3.75 47.05
N GLY A 959 -16.81 4.81 47.86
CA GLY A 959 -15.50 5.35 48.22
C GLY A 959 -14.86 6.26 47.18
N GLU A 960 -15.57 6.58 46.10
CA GLU A 960 -15.18 7.63 45.14
C GLU A 960 -15.81 8.97 45.53
N THR A 961 -15.09 10.07 45.30
CA THR A 961 -15.58 11.43 45.58
C THR A 961 -16.35 12.03 44.41
N ALA A 962 -16.20 11.46 43.21
CA ALA A 962 -16.89 11.87 41.98
C ALA A 962 -17.06 10.66 41.05
N GLY A 963 -18.12 10.67 40.23
CA GLY A 963 -18.33 9.67 39.17
C GLY A 963 -17.24 9.71 38.10
N PRO A 964 -16.97 10.89 37.50
CA PRO A 964 -15.95 11.03 36.48
C PRO A 964 -14.53 10.95 37.04
N ARG A 965 -13.72 10.01 36.54
CA ARG A 965 -12.34 9.79 37.00
C ARG A 965 -11.47 9.07 35.98
N PRO A 966 -10.13 9.31 36.00
CA PRO A 966 -9.20 8.44 35.29
C PRO A 966 -9.04 7.10 36.02
N LEU A 967 -8.59 6.10 35.28
CA LEU A 967 -8.19 4.79 35.81
C LEU A 967 -6.66 4.73 35.86
N HIS A 968 -6.08 4.75 37.07
CA HIS A 968 -4.64 4.92 37.24
C HIS A 968 -4.08 4.06 38.39
N TYR A 969 -3.31 3.03 38.01
CA TYR A 969 -2.85 1.99 38.93
C TYR A 969 -2.11 2.52 40.17
N ILE A 970 -1.25 3.53 40.02
CA ILE A 970 -0.40 4.04 41.11
C ILE A 970 -1.23 4.75 42.19
N THR A 971 -2.34 5.39 41.85
CA THR A 971 -3.22 6.03 42.84
C THR A 971 -4.31 5.13 43.34
N ASP A 972 -4.69 4.13 42.53
CA ASP A 972 -5.85 3.28 42.80
C ASP A 972 -5.45 1.99 43.52
N VAL A 973 -4.54 1.23 42.93
CA VAL A 973 -4.25 -0.16 43.35
C VAL A 973 -3.02 -0.22 44.24
N GLN A 974 -1.93 0.44 43.86
CA GLN A 974 -0.67 0.36 44.62
C GLN A 974 -0.84 0.72 46.11
N PRO A 975 -1.59 1.76 46.51
CA PRO A 975 -1.75 2.10 47.93
C PRO A 975 -2.45 1.00 48.74
N VAL A 976 -3.32 0.20 48.11
CA VAL A 976 -3.95 -0.96 48.77
C VAL A 976 -2.90 -2.04 49.04
N PHE A 977 -2.01 -2.31 48.07
CA PHE A 977 -0.93 -3.27 48.25
C PHE A 977 0.15 -2.80 49.22
N ASP A 978 0.48 -1.51 49.23
CA ASP A 978 1.44 -0.94 50.18
C ASP A 978 0.96 -1.14 51.62
N LYS A 979 -0.33 -0.91 51.87
CA LYS A 979 -0.95 -1.06 53.19
C LYS A 979 -1.04 -2.52 53.64
N HIS A 980 -1.42 -3.43 52.73
CA HIS A 980 -1.85 -4.78 53.12
C HIS A 980 -0.93 -5.93 52.68
N CYS A 981 -0.09 -5.73 51.66
CA CYS A 981 0.60 -6.83 50.96
C CYS A 981 2.13 -6.71 51.00
N VAL A 982 2.68 -5.50 50.83
CA VAL A 982 4.13 -5.26 50.62
C VAL A 982 4.98 -5.79 51.76
N LYS A 983 4.50 -5.76 53.02
CA LYS A 983 5.23 -6.32 54.18
C LYS A 983 5.66 -7.77 53.99
N CYS A 984 4.87 -8.58 53.28
CA CYS A 984 5.16 -9.99 52.98
C CYS A 984 5.67 -10.22 51.55
N HIS A 985 5.30 -9.32 50.63
CA HIS A 985 5.54 -9.43 49.20
C HIS A 985 6.52 -8.37 48.69
N SER A 986 7.69 -8.25 49.32
CA SER A 986 8.78 -7.38 48.85
C SER A 986 10.15 -7.89 49.34
N GLY A 987 11.22 -7.23 48.91
CA GLY A 987 12.59 -7.53 49.35
C GLY A 987 13.27 -8.64 48.53
N LYS A 988 14.38 -9.18 49.06
CA LYS A 988 15.20 -10.19 48.34
C LYS A 988 14.50 -11.54 48.20
N GLU A 989 13.64 -11.90 49.15
CA GLU A 989 12.92 -13.19 49.20
C GLU A 989 11.42 -12.99 49.46
N PRO A 990 10.67 -12.40 48.51
CA PRO A 990 9.25 -12.14 48.70
C PRO A 990 8.45 -13.46 48.79
N LYS A 991 7.46 -13.52 49.69
CA LYS A 991 6.61 -14.71 49.84
C LYS A 991 5.92 -15.06 48.52
N GLY A 992 5.81 -16.36 48.24
CA GLY A 992 5.27 -16.86 46.97
C GLY A 992 6.09 -16.43 45.73
N LYS A 993 7.32 -15.96 45.92
CA LYS A 993 8.18 -15.35 44.90
C LYS A 993 7.49 -14.17 44.19
N LEU A 994 6.54 -13.49 44.83
CA LEU A 994 5.74 -12.42 44.25
C LEU A 994 6.08 -11.09 44.91
N ASP A 995 6.69 -10.18 44.16
CA ASP A 995 7.01 -8.83 44.62
C ASP A 995 5.91 -7.86 44.19
N LEU A 996 5.27 -7.22 45.17
CA LEU A 996 4.18 -6.26 45.04
C LEU A 996 4.61 -4.84 45.43
N SER A 997 5.91 -4.57 45.52
CA SER A 997 6.42 -3.23 45.81
C SER A 997 6.09 -2.23 44.69
N GLY A 998 5.85 -0.98 45.10
CA GLY A 998 5.66 0.16 44.19
C GLY A 998 6.95 0.67 43.53
N GLN A 999 8.07 -0.06 43.64
CA GLN A 999 9.35 0.35 43.06
C GLN A 999 9.19 0.55 41.55
N LEU A 1000 9.60 1.71 41.05
CA LEU A 1000 9.47 2.04 39.63
C LEU A 1000 10.41 1.16 38.79
N THR A 1001 9.87 0.61 37.71
CA THR A 1001 10.62 -0.06 36.65
C THR A 1001 10.76 0.88 35.46
N ALA A 1002 11.37 0.40 34.36
CA ALA A 1002 11.56 1.19 33.16
C ALA A 1002 10.29 1.90 32.69
N LEU A 1003 9.14 1.23 32.67
CA LEU A 1003 7.88 1.81 32.18
C LEU A 1003 6.72 1.74 33.19
N PHE A 1004 6.83 0.96 34.27
CA PHE A 1004 5.74 0.72 35.21
C PHE A 1004 6.30 0.69 36.66
N CYS A 1005 5.76 -0.20 37.50
CA CYS A 1005 6.33 -0.58 38.78
C CYS A 1005 6.35 -2.10 38.93
N VAL A 1006 7.13 -2.59 39.90
CA VAL A 1006 7.37 -4.03 40.12
C VAL A 1006 6.05 -4.78 40.33
N SER A 1007 5.16 -4.28 41.19
CA SER A 1007 3.86 -4.92 41.46
C SER A 1007 3.01 -5.16 40.20
N TYR A 1008 2.88 -4.15 39.33
CA TYR A 1008 2.10 -4.24 38.11
C TYR A 1008 2.71 -5.26 37.16
N GLU A 1009 4.03 -5.21 36.95
CA GLU A 1009 4.73 -6.16 36.08
C GLU A 1009 4.71 -7.60 36.61
N SER A 1010 4.62 -7.78 37.93
CA SER A 1010 4.49 -9.07 38.60
C SER A 1010 3.10 -9.69 38.48
N LEU A 1011 2.06 -8.87 38.34
CA LEU A 1011 0.65 -9.30 38.27
C LEU A 1011 0.16 -9.45 36.83
N VAL A 1012 0.55 -8.53 35.94
CA VAL A 1012 0.10 -8.51 34.55
C VAL A 1012 0.91 -9.48 33.71
N PRO A 1013 0.25 -10.33 32.89
CA PRO A 1013 0.92 -11.34 32.07
C PRO A 1013 2.10 -10.80 31.26
N GLU A 1014 3.11 -11.64 31.05
CA GLU A 1014 4.23 -11.37 30.13
C GLU A 1014 4.08 -12.29 28.92
N ARG A 1015 3.39 -11.81 27.89
CA ARG A 1015 3.02 -12.64 26.73
C ARG A 1015 4.15 -12.77 25.73
N ARG A 1016 5.07 -11.80 25.70
CA ARG A 1016 6.04 -11.67 24.61
C ARG A 1016 7.42 -12.23 24.95
N ARG A 1017 7.96 -11.94 26.14
CA ARG A 1017 9.33 -12.35 26.49
C ARG A 1017 9.40 -13.68 27.23
N ASN A 1018 8.38 -14.00 28.02
CA ASN A 1018 8.34 -15.25 28.78
C ASN A 1018 6.90 -15.59 29.21
N PRO A 1019 6.12 -16.28 28.36
CA PRO A 1019 4.75 -16.71 28.69
C PRO A 1019 4.65 -17.50 29.99
N ARG A 1020 5.73 -18.19 30.40
CA ARG A 1020 5.79 -18.96 31.66
C ARG A 1020 5.83 -18.09 32.92
N ARG A 1021 5.95 -16.76 32.78
CA ARG A 1021 5.86 -15.81 33.90
C ARG A 1021 4.43 -15.39 34.23
N ASP A 1022 3.43 -15.72 33.41
CA ASP A 1022 2.04 -15.48 33.79
C ASP A 1022 1.65 -16.39 34.97
N ARG A 1023 1.27 -15.77 36.08
CA ARG A 1023 0.85 -16.47 37.30
C ARG A 1023 -0.63 -16.83 37.27
N GLY A 1024 -1.41 -16.37 36.28
CA GLY A 1024 -2.84 -16.59 36.17
C GLY A 1024 -3.64 -16.00 37.34
N LEU A 1025 -3.13 -14.94 37.98
CA LEU A 1025 -3.80 -14.31 39.13
C LEU A 1025 -4.98 -13.43 38.72
N LEU A 1026 -4.88 -12.76 37.57
CA LEU A 1026 -5.93 -11.88 37.07
C LEU A 1026 -7.02 -12.63 36.30
N GLY A 1027 -6.83 -13.93 36.03
CA GLY A 1027 -7.68 -14.68 35.11
C GLY A 1027 -7.37 -14.36 33.64
N PRO A 1028 -8.30 -14.61 32.71
CA PRO A 1028 -8.19 -14.16 31.34
C PRO A 1028 -8.02 -12.63 31.29
N VAL A 1029 -7.03 -12.18 30.53
CA VAL A 1029 -6.79 -10.76 30.25
C VAL A 1029 -6.84 -10.58 28.74
N ILE A 1030 -7.34 -9.46 28.25
CA ILE A 1030 -7.45 -9.24 26.80
C ILE A 1030 -6.23 -8.49 26.31
N GLY A 1031 -5.43 -9.16 25.47
CA GLY A 1031 -4.31 -8.55 24.76
C GLY A 1031 -4.72 -8.17 23.35
N GLU A 1032 -4.77 -6.87 23.03
CA GLU A 1032 -5.14 -6.42 21.68
C GLU A 1032 -4.02 -6.69 20.67
N ASN A 1033 -2.76 -6.69 21.12
CA ASN A 1033 -1.62 -7.01 20.23
C ASN A 1033 -1.16 -8.47 20.25
N HIS A 1034 -1.50 -9.27 21.27
CA HIS A 1034 -0.95 -10.64 21.39
C HIS A 1034 -1.99 -11.62 21.96
N PRO A 1035 -2.50 -12.56 21.14
CA PRO A 1035 -2.32 -12.70 19.68
C PRO A 1035 -3.15 -11.67 18.89
N LYS A 1036 -2.56 -11.04 17.86
CA LYS A 1036 -3.19 -9.96 17.06
C LYS A 1036 -4.49 -10.33 16.36
N THR A 1037 -4.63 -11.58 15.92
CA THR A 1037 -5.79 -12.12 15.21
C THR A 1037 -6.77 -12.86 16.12
N GLY A 1038 -6.49 -12.93 17.42
CA GLY A 1038 -7.27 -13.71 18.36
C GLY A 1038 -8.26 -12.89 19.18
N ASN A 1039 -9.10 -13.60 19.94
CA ASN A 1039 -10.00 -13.03 20.94
C ASN A 1039 -10.93 -11.93 20.40
N VAL A 1040 -11.50 -12.16 19.22
CA VAL A 1040 -12.52 -11.26 18.63
C VAL A 1040 -13.94 -11.78 18.86
N HIS A 1041 -14.09 -13.04 19.24
CA HIS A 1041 -15.36 -13.68 19.48
C HIS A 1041 -16.08 -13.10 20.71
N TYR A 1042 -17.40 -13.25 20.71
CA TYR A 1042 -18.24 -13.02 21.87
C TYR A 1042 -17.76 -13.81 23.09
N LEU A 1043 -17.77 -13.17 24.27
CA LEU A 1043 -17.39 -13.78 25.53
C LEU A 1043 -18.62 -13.91 26.45
N PRO A 1044 -18.88 -15.10 27.04
CA PRO A 1044 -19.96 -15.26 27.99
C PRO A 1044 -19.82 -14.34 29.21
N ALA A 1045 -20.94 -13.93 29.81
CA ALA A 1045 -20.91 -13.20 31.08
C ALA A 1045 -20.04 -13.93 32.12
N LYS A 1046 -19.36 -13.19 33.01
CA LYS A 1046 -18.45 -13.68 34.06
C LYS A 1046 -17.20 -14.44 33.54
N SER A 1047 -16.91 -14.43 32.23
CA SER A 1047 -15.69 -15.07 31.70
C SER A 1047 -14.46 -14.14 31.66
N LEU A 1048 -14.63 -12.86 32.00
CA LEU A 1048 -13.59 -11.84 32.03
C LEU A 1048 -13.72 -11.03 33.32
N GLY A 1049 -12.63 -10.38 33.73
CA GLY A 1049 -12.64 -9.44 34.85
C GLY A 1049 -12.69 -10.11 36.22
N SER A 1050 -13.29 -9.44 37.18
CA SER A 1050 -13.31 -9.80 38.60
C SER A 1050 -13.86 -11.21 38.85
N HIS A 1051 -14.92 -11.60 38.12
CA HIS A 1051 -15.55 -12.92 38.25
C HIS A 1051 -14.72 -14.08 37.68
N ALA A 1052 -13.63 -13.79 36.97
CA ALA A 1052 -12.67 -14.78 36.48
C ALA A 1052 -11.30 -14.70 37.18
N SER A 1053 -11.12 -13.78 38.13
CA SER A 1053 -9.83 -13.49 38.75
C SER A 1053 -9.60 -14.26 40.05
N VAL A 1054 -8.51 -15.04 40.09
CA VAL A 1054 -8.03 -15.71 41.32
C VAL A 1054 -7.67 -14.70 42.40
N LEU A 1055 -7.09 -13.56 42.02
CA LEU A 1055 -6.74 -12.48 42.94
C LEU A 1055 -7.99 -11.91 43.60
N VAL A 1056 -9.02 -11.57 42.81
CA VAL A 1056 -10.26 -11.01 43.36
C VAL A 1056 -11.00 -12.04 44.21
N ALA A 1057 -11.12 -13.29 43.76
CA ALA A 1057 -11.79 -14.34 44.54
C ALA A 1057 -11.09 -14.62 45.87
N MET A 1058 -9.75 -14.55 45.89
CA MET A 1058 -8.96 -14.68 47.11
C MET A 1058 -9.19 -13.50 48.06
N LEU A 1059 -9.11 -12.26 47.57
CA LEU A 1059 -9.27 -11.05 48.38
C LEU A 1059 -10.71 -10.88 48.87
N GLY A 1060 -11.68 -11.31 48.07
CA GLY A 1060 -13.11 -11.32 48.39
C GLY A 1060 -13.53 -12.44 49.35
N LYS A 1061 -12.62 -13.35 49.73
CA LYS A 1061 -12.87 -14.43 50.71
C LYS A 1061 -14.17 -15.21 50.47
N GLY A 1062 -14.47 -15.53 49.21
CA GLY A 1062 -15.64 -16.31 48.80
C GLY A 1062 -16.80 -15.50 48.20
N THR A 1063 -16.68 -14.18 48.08
CA THR A 1063 -17.68 -13.34 47.37
C THR A 1063 -17.73 -13.59 45.86
N VAL A 1064 -16.67 -14.15 45.28
CA VAL A 1064 -16.60 -14.51 43.86
C VAL A 1064 -16.41 -16.02 43.72
N GLN A 1065 -17.29 -16.63 42.94
CA GLN A 1065 -17.21 -18.04 42.58
C GLN A 1065 -16.60 -18.19 41.18
N LEU A 1066 -15.41 -18.79 41.11
CA LEU A 1066 -14.72 -19.01 39.84
C LEU A 1066 -15.26 -20.26 39.15
N ARG A 1067 -15.49 -20.15 37.84
CA ARG A 1067 -15.98 -21.27 37.01
C ARG A 1067 -14.98 -22.41 36.86
N ASP A 1068 -13.69 -22.09 36.78
CA ASP A 1068 -12.64 -23.11 36.69
C ASP A 1068 -12.37 -23.72 38.09
N PRO A 1069 -12.62 -25.03 38.30
CA PRO A 1069 -12.42 -25.66 39.61
C PRO A 1069 -10.99 -25.52 40.14
N LYS A 1070 -9.98 -25.55 39.26
CA LYS A 1070 -8.57 -25.41 39.67
C LYS A 1070 -8.27 -24.00 40.15
N ALA A 1071 -8.73 -22.98 39.43
CA ALA A 1071 -8.66 -21.60 39.87
C ALA A 1071 -9.41 -21.36 41.19
N ALA A 1072 -10.60 -21.96 41.35
CA ALA A 1072 -11.40 -21.87 42.57
C ALA A 1072 -10.68 -22.48 43.79
N GLU A 1073 -10.15 -23.70 43.65
CA GLU A 1073 -9.37 -24.37 44.71
C GLU A 1073 -8.14 -23.54 45.10
N ARG A 1074 -7.43 -23.02 44.08
CA ARG A 1074 -6.28 -22.14 44.30
C ARG A 1074 -6.66 -20.86 45.04
N ALA A 1075 -7.76 -20.19 44.65
CA ALA A 1075 -8.25 -18.99 45.33
C ALA A 1075 -8.60 -19.30 46.80
N ALA A 1076 -9.29 -20.40 47.07
CA ALA A 1076 -9.64 -20.83 48.42
C ALA A 1076 -8.39 -21.13 49.28
N LYS A 1077 -7.39 -21.81 48.71
CA LYS A 1077 -6.10 -22.05 49.39
C LYS A 1077 -5.39 -20.75 49.72
N LEU A 1078 -5.32 -19.81 48.78
CA LEU A 1078 -4.68 -18.52 49.00
C LEU A 1078 -5.46 -17.69 50.03
N ALA A 1079 -6.80 -17.72 50.02
CA ALA A 1079 -7.63 -17.03 51.00
C ALA A 1079 -7.35 -17.52 52.43
N ARG A 1080 -7.17 -18.84 52.63
CA ARG A 1080 -6.76 -19.41 53.93
C ARG A 1080 -5.38 -18.92 54.38
N GLN A 1081 -4.44 -18.79 53.44
CA GLN A 1081 -3.08 -18.29 53.72
C GLN A 1081 -3.05 -16.78 54.01
N HIS A 1082 -4.05 -16.03 53.54
CA HIS A 1082 -4.21 -14.58 53.76
C HIS A 1082 -5.38 -14.28 54.71
N LYS A 1083 -5.71 -15.19 55.63
CA LYS A 1083 -6.86 -15.07 56.52
C LYS A 1083 -6.86 -13.77 57.35
N ASP A 1084 -5.68 -13.29 57.74
CA ASP A 1084 -5.50 -12.10 58.58
C ASP A 1084 -5.52 -10.79 57.77
N ILE A 1085 -5.60 -10.85 56.44
CA ILE A 1085 -5.71 -9.68 55.57
C ILE A 1085 -7.19 -9.35 55.36
N HIS A 1086 -7.58 -8.12 55.69
CA HIS A 1086 -8.95 -7.63 55.53
C HIS A 1086 -8.94 -6.29 54.80
N LEU A 1087 -9.56 -6.26 53.62
CA LEU A 1087 -9.72 -5.05 52.83
C LEU A 1087 -11.09 -4.45 53.15
N ALA A 1088 -11.14 -3.12 53.32
CA ALA A 1088 -12.42 -2.42 53.29
C ALA A 1088 -13.07 -2.59 51.90
N ARG A 1089 -14.41 -2.55 51.83
CA ARG A 1089 -15.14 -2.72 50.56
C ARG A 1089 -14.69 -1.72 49.48
N ALA A 1090 -14.39 -0.47 49.87
CA ALA A 1090 -13.85 0.54 48.97
C ALA A 1090 -12.40 0.23 48.50
N GLU A 1091 -11.58 -0.43 49.32
CA GLU A 1091 -10.22 -0.85 48.94
C GLU A 1091 -10.29 -2.03 47.95
N LEU A 1092 -11.17 -3.01 48.19
CA LEU A 1092 -11.41 -4.10 47.26
C LEU A 1092 -11.94 -3.58 45.92
N LEU A 1093 -12.85 -2.61 45.94
CA LEU A 1093 -13.39 -2.00 44.72
C LEU A 1093 -12.31 -1.35 43.83
N ARG A 1094 -11.27 -0.76 44.42
CA ARG A 1094 -10.16 -0.20 43.62
C ARG A 1094 -9.44 -1.29 42.81
N ILE A 1095 -9.31 -2.48 43.39
CA ILE A 1095 -8.70 -3.64 42.72
C ILE A 1095 -9.65 -4.22 41.67
N THR A 1096 -10.93 -4.43 42.00
CA THR A 1096 -11.90 -5.00 41.06
C THR A 1096 -12.14 -4.08 39.87
N ASN A 1097 -12.26 -2.76 40.07
CA ASN A 1097 -12.40 -1.81 38.98
C ASN A 1097 -11.17 -1.82 38.03
N TRP A 1098 -9.96 -1.93 38.59
CA TRP A 1098 -8.74 -2.10 37.77
C TRP A 1098 -8.76 -3.39 36.96
N VAL A 1099 -9.14 -4.52 37.57
CA VAL A 1099 -9.23 -5.82 36.88
C VAL A 1099 -10.31 -5.78 35.78
N ASP A 1100 -11.49 -5.25 36.09
CA ASP A 1100 -12.65 -5.16 35.18
C ASP A 1100 -12.39 -4.24 33.98
N THR A 1101 -11.49 -3.27 34.11
CA THR A 1101 -11.12 -2.33 33.04
C THR A 1101 -9.90 -2.78 32.24
N ASN A 1102 -9.62 -4.09 32.28
CA ASN A 1102 -8.52 -4.75 31.56
C ASN A 1102 -7.12 -4.25 32.01
N SER A 1103 -7.00 -3.96 33.31
CA SER A 1103 -5.73 -3.73 34.01
C SER A 1103 -4.90 -2.55 33.50
N GLN A 1104 -5.53 -1.40 33.27
CA GLN A 1104 -4.84 -0.17 32.83
C GLN A 1104 -3.81 0.33 33.87
N TYR A 1105 -2.64 0.81 33.41
CA TYR A 1105 -1.65 1.44 34.30
C TYR A 1105 -1.75 2.96 34.30
N TYR A 1106 -1.63 3.59 33.13
CA TYR A 1106 -1.67 5.05 33.00
C TYR A 1106 -3.08 5.57 32.70
N GLY A 1107 -3.54 6.54 33.48
CA GLY A 1107 -4.86 7.16 33.31
C GLY A 1107 -4.89 8.39 32.40
N SER A 1108 -3.86 8.60 31.57
CA SER A 1108 -3.83 9.68 30.58
C SER A 1108 -2.86 9.37 29.44
N TRP A 1109 -2.96 10.11 28.34
CA TRP A 1109 -1.93 10.10 27.29
C TRP A 1109 -0.69 10.94 27.64
N TRP A 1110 -0.74 11.74 28.71
CA TRP A 1110 0.23 12.82 28.93
C TRP A 1110 1.36 12.46 29.89
N GLY A 1111 2.53 13.10 29.68
CA GLY A 1111 3.74 12.91 30.49
C GLY A 1111 4.70 11.84 29.98
N ARG A 1112 5.93 11.85 30.50
CA ARG A 1112 7.00 10.90 30.18
C ARG A 1112 6.86 9.63 31.01
N ARG A 1113 7.08 8.46 30.42
CA ARG A 1113 6.86 7.14 31.04
C ARG A 1113 8.17 6.47 31.44
N ASN A 1114 9.23 6.64 30.67
CA ASN A 1114 10.48 5.92 30.90
C ASN A 1114 11.24 6.46 32.12
N LEU A 1115 11.66 5.55 33.01
CA LEU A 1115 12.38 5.86 34.25
C LEU A 1115 13.63 6.72 34.06
N ARG A 1116 14.26 6.68 32.89
CA ARG A 1116 15.39 7.56 32.55
C ARG A 1116 15.05 9.05 32.60
N TYR A 1117 13.76 9.39 32.51
CA TYR A 1117 13.26 10.76 32.60
C TYR A 1117 12.81 11.15 34.01
N LYS A 1118 13.17 10.39 35.06
CA LYS A 1118 12.70 10.63 36.44
C LYS A 1118 12.94 12.04 36.99
N SER A 1119 13.94 12.75 36.49
CA SER A 1119 14.26 14.13 36.87
C SER A 1119 13.47 15.18 36.08
N HIS A 1120 12.73 14.79 35.06
CA HIS A 1120 11.95 15.71 34.23
C HIS A 1120 10.63 16.08 34.92
N PRO A 1121 10.21 17.36 34.94
CA PRO A 1121 8.98 17.79 35.61
C PRO A 1121 7.72 17.03 35.17
N ASN A 1122 7.65 16.67 33.88
CA ASN A 1122 6.56 15.91 33.30
C ASN A 1122 6.69 14.37 33.40
N PHE A 1123 7.53 13.84 34.29
CA PHE A 1123 7.65 12.39 34.49
C PHE A 1123 6.44 11.84 35.26
N ARG A 1124 5.71 10.91 34.62
CA ARG A 1124 4.56 10.17 35.17
C ARG A 1124 3.62 11.03 36.04
N PRO A 1125 3.05 12.12 35.48
CA PRO A 1125 2.14 12.97 36.24
C PRO A 1125 0.89 12.19 36.66
N VAL A 1126 0.41 12.47 37.86
CA VAL A 1126 -0.88 11.94 38.35
C VAL A 1126 -2.00 12.55 37.49
N PRO A 1127 -2.81 11.74 36.80
CA PRO A 1127 -3.82 12.26 35.90
C PRO A 1127 -5.00 12.83 36.67
N THR A 1128 -5.51 13.97 36.21
CA THR A 1128 -6.88 14.42 36.52
C THR A 1128 -7.84 13.93 35.44
N PHE A 1129 -9.14 13.85 35.74
CA PHE A 1129 -10.15 13.50 34.73
C PHE A 1129 -10.10 14.46 33.53
N GLN A 1130 -10.00 15.76 33.80
CA GLN A 1130 -9.87 16.80 32.78
C GLN A 1130 -8.61 16.65 31.92
N ALA A 1131 -7.48 16.19 32.50
CA ALA A 1131 -6.29 15.90 31.72
C ALA A 1131 -6.47 14.65 30.84
N ALA A 1132 -7.14 13.62 31.35
CA ALA A 1132 -7.33 12.36 30.64
C ALA A 1132 -8.19 12.50 29.37
N ILE A 1133 -9.21 13.36 29.40
CA ILE A 1133 -10.15 13.55 28.27
C ILE A 1133 -9.73 14.64 27.27
N ARG A 1134 -8.62 15.34 27.51
CA ARG A 1134 -8.15 16.43 26.64
C ARG A 1134 -7.60 15.91 25.32
N MET A 1135 -7.87 16.66 24.25
CA MET A 1135 -7.31 16.42 22.91
C MET A 1135 -6.06 17.25 22.61
N THR A 1136 -5.72 18.20 23.48
CA THR A 1136 -4.49 19.00 23.41
C THR A 1136 -3.63 18.70 24.64
N SER A 1137 -2.31 18.72 24.48
CA SER A 1137 -1.46 18.45 25.64
C SER A 1137 -1.60 19.56 26.69
N PRO A 1138 -1.72 19.18 27.98
CA PRO A 1138 -1.85 20.12 29.09
C PRO A 1138 -0.51 20.79 29.46
N ILE A 1139 0.58 20.38 28.82
CA ILE A 1139 1.94 20.87 29.06
C ILE A 1139 2.31 21.86 27.95
N ALA A 1140 2.91 22.99 28.32
CA ALA A 1140 3.42 23.99 27.38
C ALA A 1140 4.51 23.40 26.47
N GLU A 1141 4.66 23.91 25.25
CA GLU A 1141 5.50 23.27 24.23
C GLU A 1141 6.99 23.26 24.58
N ASP A 1142 7.49 24.30 25.25
CA ASP A 1142 8.85 24.42 25.79
C ASP A 1142 9.15 23.42 26.92
N GLN A 1143 8.10 22.89 27.56
CA GLN A 1143 8.20 21.90 28.64
C GLN A 1143 7.96 20.45 28.16
N ARG A 1144 7.59 20.24 26.89
CA ARG A 1144 7.37 18.90 26.32
C ARG A 1144 8.67 18.26 25.89
#